data_AF-A0A2H9SPY2-F1
#
_entry.id   AF-A0A2H9SPY2-F1
#
_cell.length_a   1.000
_cell.length_b   1.000
_cell.length_c   1.000
_cell.angle_alpha   90.00
_cell.angle_beta   90.00
_cell.angle_gamma   90.00
#
_symmetry.space_group_name_H-M   'P 1'
#
loop_
_entity.id
_entity.type
_entity.pdbx_description
1 polymer ?
#
loop_
_entity_poly.entity_id
_entity_poly.type
_entity_poly.pdbx_seq_one_letter_code
_entity_poly.pdbx_strand_id
1 'polypeptide(L)'
;MKALFKNFILLSAVFATTLAAAVEPAKEVYLSEMAASGNDWLINQGQTHPLLKPLAWVTSRMMSVTLFPVCTALDMAVLTAKQVHEAPYILLSTDASQRQQHLAQFHKNAEALKKNSLGLLTAPIGIFSPDIITHHFVPAKIQATQVSPYGKLYGARAHVTYPQSIADVQAIIKEARAAGKSISIIGKGMSQGKQAISNTDWNVVINLSQLNQIHIDPTLKIAKIGAGALWQDLQRQANQYGLAVRVMQASNIFSIGGSISANCHGWDYKTGCLGNTLMGLTIVDANGKVLELTPKDPFFNYVVGGYGGFGVIVEAIISLTDNVKMLEKGIEIPPRDYVAYFNQNIRDNKEIEMHLYRLSLVPQNLFQTGIAVSYHRVNDQPVMANLQDEPVRGTRGDRIKLHTLRRLPWLRHLAWKVEKNEALVEKESSRNALMRPPINSVFNNSKVDAEWLQEYFVKGEDLADFLRFLGKILQDNQVALFNASVRFVKQDSKTMLSYAPTGERFAVVLFFNQNLAPKEIRKTKIWVRQVIDYLIAHEGTFYLPYQHFATLEQFKACYPNWKALAAYKQTIDPDAVFDNGLFADYITAPADQTSLFRQVFNRVDGQRQEIRDFLNHVFMQLDEEKFFALVDSILENPQLNDEQIYTILFQKIGQAQPNMIVKLQHTLKSLESLKRDLANQTAHLVGQRKVQGYVEIGYPGRLTRSLKNRLEMQGPFYAITDGEKLSDYIEAGFPRPYDHFIYLNDYAPISERVIPTNSVDLVCLYIGLHHIPIDKIDPFLASLKRIIRPGGSFILMDHHAHTKALQNLVNVVHSIFNVATGVTPEANQREIRNFQSLQYWKDRLEAHGMTLYKHKPLMRRGDPTLNAIVRFDKPLTEATPATIAESLQAQPEYNRTQMQTYLTAPEWQNVRAAQRYAMFVEKEPAYRYPYFSEIGGFWKVYGQAWQAAQKRNGLSAIALSEYNLMNLFVGASMTLEYGIKGLVAAPFALLDKAFGSPEKPVEAIPSAQERRRSLKSYGKFIENTPFYKYPYFKDISLYWSTCFKQNKSLSSYLKGILMGTGMTIEYGLKGLVSAPMSFFYGSEALKEAETIHLLMQDRENQLESIDPAIVVLETYPEHALKHVEIPRYMRFTEIMRKIAQHTCATCLNIAGHDKIQVDVRSPQPGIQTYAGTRKLYEIPAPTDNEYTYIALEVPVEQLCEVFRKVEQNKAEVLFIHDY
;
A
#
# COMPACT_ATOMS: atom_id res chain seq x y z
N MET A 1 31.74 49.66 -6.45
CA MET A 1 30.35 49.13 -6.43
C MET A 1 29.91 48.43 -7.72
N LYS A 2 29.98 49.03 -8.92
CA LYS A 2 29.60 48.33 -10.17
C LYS A 2 30.42 47.05 -10.47
N ALA A 3 31.71 47.00 -10.15
CA ALA A 3 32.54 45.79 -10.27
C ALA A 3 32.17 44.70 -9.24
N LEU A 4 31.80 45.09 -8.02
CA LEU A 4 31.29 44.20 -6.97
C LEU A 4 29.91 43.63 -7.33
N PHE A 5 29.05 44.43 -7.95
CA PHE A 5 27.73 44.00 -8.45
C PHE A 5 27.87 43.05 -9.65
N LYS A 6 28.83 43.30 -10.55
CA LYS A 6 29.12 42.43 -11.71
C LYS A 6 29.71 41.08 -11.27
N ASN A 7 30.60 41.07 -10.27
CA ASN A 7 31.16 39.84 -9.71
C ASN A 7 30.16 39.06 -8.85
N PHE A 8 29.23 39.73 -8.16
CA PHE A 8 28.13 39.08 -7.44
C PHE A 8 27.15 38.40 -8.40
N ILE A 9 26.80 39.04 -9.52
CA ILE A 9 25.96 38.43 -10.57
C ILE A 9 26.68 37.25 -11.24
N LEU A 10 28.00 37.35 -11.48
CA LEU A 10 28.78 36.24 -12.05
C LEU A 10 28.91 35.05 -11.08
N LEU A 11 29.14 35.30 -9.78
CA LEU A 11 29.17 34.25 -8.76
C LEU A 11 27.78 33.60 -8.58
N SER A 12 26.72 34.41 -8.61
CA SER A 12 25.33 33.92 -8.53
C SER A 12 24.97 33.07 -9.74
N ALA A 13 25.41 33.47 -10.94
CA ALA A 13 25.24 32.71 -12.17
C ALA A 13 26.03 31.40 -12.11
N VAL A 14 27.31 31.41 -11.73
CA VAL A 14 28.12 30.19 -11.60
C VAL A 14 27.55 29.24 -10.54
N PHE A 15 27.11 29.75 -9.39
CA PHE A 15 26.48 28.94 -8.33
C PHE A 15 25.13 28.35 -8.79
N ALA A 16 24.33 29.11 -9.53
CA ALA A 16 23.10 28.66 -10.16
C ALA A 16 23.33 27.61 -11.26
N THR A 17 24.35 27.77 -12.10
CA THR A 17 24.71 26.79 -13.14
C THR A 17 25.27 25.50 -12.52
N THR A 18 26.01 25.61 -11.41
CA THR A 18 26.55 24.44 -10.68
C THR A 18 25.43 23.66 -9.96
N LEU A 19 24.42 24.35 -9.40
CA LEU A 19 23.22 23.70 -8.86
C LEU A 19 22.32 23.11 -9.96
N ALA A 20 22.23 23.76 -11.13
CA ALA A 20 21.46 23.28 -12.27
C ALA A 20 22.12 22.07 -12.95
N ALA A 21 23.46 22.03 -13.03
CA ALA A 21 24.22 20.90 -13.58
C ALA A 21 24.28 19.70 -12.63
N ALA A 22 24.19 19.91 -11.31
CA ALA A 22 24.10 18.83 -10.33
C ALA A 22 22.70 18.14 -10.32
N VAL A 23 21.72 18.69 -11.06
CA VAL A 23 20.35 18.19 -11.15
C VAL A 23 19.90 18.18 -12.62
N GLU A 24 20.38 17.21 -13.40
CA GLU A 24 19.92 16.94 -14.76
C GLU A 24 19.56 15.45 -14.95
N PRO A 25 18.63 15.10 -15.84
CA PRO A 25 17.19 15.28 -15.76
C PRO A 25 16.53 13.98 -15.25
N ALA A 26 16.41 13.80 -13.93
CA ALA A 26 15.41 12.88 -13.42
C ALA A 26 14.05 13.58 -13.58
N LYS A 27 13.28 13.17 -14.60
CA LYS A 27 11.84 13.43 -14.88
C LYS A 27 11.21 14.59 -14.10
N GLU A 28 10.64 15.60 -14.77
CA GLU A 28 9.83 16.74 -14.28
C GLU A 28 9.06 16.59 -12.92
N VAL A 29 9.74 16.30 -11.82
CA VAL A 29 9.17 15.99 -10.52
C VAL A 29 9.97 16.77 -9.49
N TYR A 30 9.31 17.72 -8.85
CA TYR A 30 9.93 18.58 -7.84
C TYR A 30 10.06 17.84 -6.50
N LEU A 31 11.02 18.21 -5.65
CA LEU A 31 11.24 17.55 -4.34
C LEU A 31 10.00 17.67 -3.43
N SER A 32 9.32 18.82 -3.47
CA SER A 32 8.05 19.07 -2.80
C SER A 32 6.95 18.08 -3.24
N GLU A 33 6.95 17.68 -4.51
CA GLU A 33 5.98 16.73 -5.05
C GLU A 33 6.27 15.29 -4.59
N MET A 34 7.55 14.94 -4.44
CA MET A 34 7.97 13.67 -3.83
C MET A 34 7.56 13.59 -2.37
N ALA A 35 7.83 14.65 -1.59
CA ALA A 35 7.46 14.75 -0.18
C ALA A 35 5.94 14.65 0.00
N ALA A 36 5.16 15.35 -0.84
CA ALA A 36 3.70 15.28 -0.83
C ALA A 36 3.17 13.88 -1.22
N SER A 37 3.81 13.20 -2.17
CA SER A 37 3.44 11.83 -2.58
C SER A 37 3.72 10.79 -1.50
N GLY A 38 4.84 10.91 -0.79
CA GLY A 38 5.15 10.06 0.36
C GLY A 38 4.14 10.28 1.49
N ASN A 39 3.76 11.53 1.72
CA ASN A 39 2.78 11.89 2.75
C ASN A 39 1.36 11.37 2.40
N ASP A 40 0.92 11.46 1.13
CA ASP A 40 -0.35 10.88 0.64
C ASP A 40 -0.39 9.35 0.84
N TRP A 41 0.72 8.67 0.52
CA TRP A 41 0.85 7.23 0.73
C TRP A 41 0.74 6.86 2.21
N LEU A 42 1.42 7.59 3.11
CA LEU A 42 1.36 7.36 4.56
C LEU A 42 -0.07 7.52 5.12
N ILE A 43 -0.77 8.57 4.70
CA ILE A 43 -2.16 8.81 5.11
C ILE A 43 -3.05 7.65 4.66
N ASN A 44 -2.88 7.18 3.41
CA ASN A 44 -3.62 6.03 2.89
C ASN A 44 -3.33 4.74 3.69
N GLN A 45 -2.07 4.45 4.03
CA GLN A 45 -1.72 3.28 4.85
C GLN A 45 -2.37 3.34 6.24
N GLY A 46 -2.44 4.53 6.86
CA GLY A 46 -3.13 4.72 8.14
C GLY A 46 -4.65 4.54 8.07
N GLN A 47 -5.26 4.74 6.90
CA GLN A 47 -6.69 4.51 6.68
C GLN A 47 -7.01 3.03 6.41
N THR A 48 -6.09 2.28 5.78
CA THR A 48 -6.27 0.86 5.47
C THR A 48 -5.86 -0.07 6.61
N HIS A 49 -4.91 0.34 7.49
CA HIS A 49 -4.39 -0.49 8.57
C HIS A 49 -4.61 0.15 9.96
N PRO A 50 -5.53 -0.39 10.80
CA PRO A 50 -5.89 0.18 12.10
C PRO A 50 -4.71 0.38 13.07
N LEU A 51 -3.71 -0.51 13.03
CA LEU A 51 -2.53 -0.47 13.90
C LEU A 51 -1.53 0.61 13.49
N LEU A 52 -1.48 0.97 12.20
CA LEU A 52 -0.59 2.03 11.69
C LEU A 52 -1.23 3.41 11.79
N LYS A 53 -2.54 3.50 12.06
CA LYS A 53 -3.29 4.74 12.10
C LYS A 53 -2.71 5.80 13.05
N PRO A 54 -2.29 5.49 14.30
CA PRO A 54 -1.72 6.50 15.20
C PRO A 54 -0.36 7.01 14.69
N LEU A 55 0.48 6.10 14.20
CA LEU A 55 1.80 6.42 13.67
C LEU A 55 1.69 7.27 12.40
N ALA A 56 0.87 6.84 11.43
CA ALA A 56 0.59 7.57 10.19
C ALA A 56 -0.01 8.96 10.46
N TRP A 57 -0.85 9.09 11.49
CA TRP A 57 -1.43 10.38 11.89
C TRP A 57 -0.37 11.36 12.39
N VAL A 58 0.60 10.90 13.20
CA VAL A 58 1.72 11.73 13.71
C VAL A 58 2.72 12.03 12.60
N THR A 59 3.16 11.00 11.85
CA THR A 59 4.22 11.15 10.84
C THR A 59 3.78 12.04 9.68
N SER A 60 2.53 11.94 9.21
CA SER A 60 2.02 12.79 8.13
C SER A 60 2.00 14.29 8.49
N ARG A 61 1.66 14.61 9.75
CA ARG A 61 1.66 15.99 10.28
C ARG A 61 3.08 16.51 10.49
N MET A 62 3.97 15.66 11.00
CA MET A 62 5.39 16.02 11.14
C MET A 62 6.03 16.28 9.77
N MET A 63 5.84 15.40 8.79
CA MET A 63 6.36 15.59 7.43
C MET A 63 5.83 16.87 6.77
N SER A 64 4.59 17.23 7.07
CA SER A 64 3.95 18.45 6.55
C SER A 64 4.62 19.73 7.03
N VAL A 65 5.13 19.77 8.26
CA VAL A 65 5.77 20.95 8.87
C VAL A 65 7.30 20.91 8.87
N THR A 66 7.91 19.76 8.56
CA THR A 66 9.38 19.60 8.51
C THR A 66 9.89 19.34 7.10
N LEU A 67 9.67 18.13 6.57
CA LEU A 67 10.24 17.68 5.30
C LEU A 67 9.69 18.47 4.11
N PHE A 68 8.38 18.67 4.06
CA PHE A 68 7.72 19.36 2.96
C PHE A 68 8.19 20.82 2.76
N PRO A 69 8.26 21.70 3.79
CA PRO A 69 8.74 23.07 3.60
C PRO A 69 10.22 23.13 3.21
N VAL A 70 11.06 22.21 3.68
CA VAL A 70 12.48 22.11 3.27
C VAL A 70 12.58 21.77 1.78
N CYS A 71 11.88 20.74 1.32
CA CYS A 71 11.84 20.37 -0.10
C CYS A 71 11.32 21.52 -0.97
N THR A 72 10.28 22.21 -0.50
CA THR A 72 9.68 23.35 -1.19
C THR A 72 10.64 24.54 -1.31
N ALA A 73 11.39 24.85 -0.25
CA ALA A 73 12.39 25.92 -0.28
C ALA A 73 13.54 25.61 -1.25
N LEU A 74 13.99 24.36 -1.32
CA LEU A 74 15.00 23.91 -2.28
C LEU A 74 14.49 24.02 -3.72
N ASP A 75 13.26 23.59 -4.00
CA ASP A 75 12.64 23.76 -5.33
C ASP A 75 12.53 25.24 -5.71
N MET A 76 12.16 26.12 -4.78
CA MET A 76 12.12 27.57 -5.03
C MET A 76 13.49 28.15 -5.39
N ALA A 77 14.56 27.72 -4.71
CA ALA A 77 15.91 28.17 -5.01
C ALA A 77 16.33 27.77 -6.43
N VAL A 78 16.07 26.51 -6.82
CA VAL A 78 16.35 25.99 -8.17
C VAL A 78 15.52 26.72 -9.23
N LEU A 79 14.22 26.94 -8.98
CA LEU A 79 13.33 27.63 -9.90
C LEU A 79 13.70 29.10 -10.08
N THR A 80 14.13 29.77 -9.02
CA THR A 80 14.62 31.15 -9.08
C THR A 80 15.91 31.23 -9.89
N ALA A 81 16.83 30.28 -9.70
CA ALA A 81 18.03 30.16 -10.53
C ALA A 81 17.68 29.98 -12.02
N LYS A 82 16.70 29.12 -12.35
CA LYS A 82 16.21 28.94 -13.72
C LYS A 82 15.59 30.23 -14.28
N GLN A 83 14.80 30.97 -13.50
CA GLN A 83 14.26 32.26 -13.92
C GLN A 83 15.33 33.28 -14.30
N VAL A 84 16.37 33.38 -13.46
CA VAL A 84 17.52 34.26 -13.71
C VAL A 84 18.27 33.82 -14.97
N HIS A 85 18.34 32.51 -15.23
CA HIS A 85 18.96 31.95 -16.44
C HIS A 85 18.19 32.29 -17.73
N GLU A 86 16.85 32.26 -17.70
CA GLU A 86 16.01 32.54 -18.89
C GLU A 86 16.01 34.04 -19.27
N ALA A 87 16.13 34.94 -18.28
CA ALA A 87 15.95 36.39 -18.48
C ALA A 87 16.88 37.03 -19.55
N PRO A 88 18.19 36.73 -19.62
CA PRO A 88 19.07 37.24 -20.68
C PRO A 88 18.63 36.81 -22.09
N TYR A 89 18.18 35.56 -22.28
CA TYR A 89 17.74 35.07 -23.58
C TYR A 89 16.47 35.75 -24.06
N ILE A 90 15.55 36.08 -23.14
CA ILE A 90 14.32 36.82 -23.46
C ILE A 90 14.65 38.28 -23.83
N LEU A 91 15.52 38.93 -23.06
CA LEU A 91 15.82 40.36 -23.22
C LEU A 91 16.79 40.63 -24.39
N LEU A 92 17.68 39.70 -24.73
CA LEU A 92 18.76 39.91 -25.68
C LEU A 92 18.62 39.13 -27.00
N SER A 93 17.78 38.08 -27.07
CA SER A 93 17.60 37.33 -28.32
C SER A 93 16.85 38.17 -29.35
N THR A 94 17.35 38.23 -30.58
CA THR A 94 16.71 38.90 -31.74
C THR A 94 15.83 37.94 -32.55
N ASP A 95 15.86 36.63 -32.28
CA ASP A 95 15.02 35.61 -32.91
C ASP A 95 13.68 35.48 -32.16
N ALA A 96 12.57 35.75 -32.85
CA ALA A 96 11.23 35.72 -32.28
C ALA A 96 10.81 34.32 -31.80
N SER A 97 11.21 33.26 -32.50
CA SER A 97 10.88 31.86 -32.16
C SER A 97 11.62 31.44 -30.90
N GLN A 98 12.93 31.72 -30.84
CA GLN A 98 13.76 31.42 -29.67
C GLN A 98 13.30 32.22 -28.44
N ARG A 99 13.04 33.52 -28.62
CA ARG A 99 12.49 34.38 -27.56
C ARG A 99 11.16 33.84 -27.03
N GLN A 100 10.27 33.36 -27.91
CA GLN A 100 8.98 32.80 -27.52
C GLN A 100 9.11 31.47 -26.75
N GLN A 101 10.10 30.63 -27.10
CA GLN A 101 10.42 29.41 -26.34
C GLN A 101 10.94 29.73 -24.93
N HIS A 102 11.90 30.66 -24.79
CA HIS A 102 12.41 31.08 -23.49
C HIS A 102 11.32 31.79 -22.64
N LEU A 103 10.45 32.59 -23.27
CA LEU A 103 9.27 33.16 -22.61
C LEU A 103 8.32 32.07 -22.07
N ALA A 104 8.06 31.02 -22.85
CA ALA A 104 7.25 29.90 -22.39
C ALA A 104 7.90 29.17 -21.20
N GLN A 105 9.21 28.96 -21.23
CA GLN A 105 9.95 28.34 -20.13
C GLN A 105 9.98 29.24 -18.88
N PHE A 106 10.15 30.55 -19.04
CA PHE A 106 10.05 31.55 -17.98
C PHE A 106 8.65 31.55 -17.35
N HIS A 107 7.58 31.53 -18.13
CA HIS A 107 6.22 31.41 -17.61
C HIS A 107 6.00 30.09 -16.86
N LYS A 108 6.49 28.96 -17.40
CA LYS A 108 6.42 27.64 -16.74
C LYS A 108 7.13 27.64 -15.39
N ASN A 109 8.37 28.15 -15.34
CA ASN A 109 9.14 28.27 -14.11
C ASN A 109 8.46 29.22 -13.10
N ALA A 110 7.79 30.28 -13.55
CA ALA A 110 7.17 31.28 -12.69
C ALA A 110 5.93 30.70 -12.02
N GLU A 111 5.16 29.92 -12.78
CA GLU A 111 4.03 29.17 -12.24
C GLU A 111 4.49 28.11 -11.22
N ALA A 112 5.60 27.42 -11.47
CA ALA A 112 6.19 26.49 -10.51
C ALA A 112 6.70 27.21 -9.24
N LEU A 113 7.29 28.40 -9.38
CA LEU A 113 7.74 29.20 -8.24
C LEU A 113 6.55 29.64 -7.37
N LYS A 114 5.49 30.18 -7.98
CA LYS A 114 4.23 30.51 -7.29
C LYS A 114 3.63 29.29 -6.58
N LYS A 115 3.71 28.10 -7.19
CA LYS A 115 3.23 26.84 -6.60
C LYS A 115 4.00 26.53 -5.31
N ASN A 116 5.33 26.59 -5.35
CA ASN A 116 6.17 26.32 -4.19
C ASN A 116 6.05 27.39 -3.10
N SER A 117 5.91 28.68 -3.45
CA SER A 117 5.65 29.74 -2.47
C SER A 117 4.37 29.48 -1.67
N LEU A 118 3.31 29.00 -2.33
CA LEU A 118 2.08 28.61 -1.66
C LEU A 118 2.27 27.36 -0.77
N GLY A 119 3.14 26.43 -1.17
CA GLY A 119 3.50 25.26 -0.36
C GLY A 119 4.14 25.66 0.96
N LEU A 120 5.06 26.61 0.93
CA LEU A 120 5.69 27.15 2.13
C LEU A 120 4.69 27.84 3.05
N LEU A 121 3.76 28.62 2.49
CA LEU A 121 2.70 29.30 3.24
C LEU A 121 1.68 28.33 3.87
N THR A 122 1.41 27.21 3.22
CA THR A 122 0.41 26.22 3.67
C THR A 122 0.99 25.12 4.57
N ALA A 123 2.31 24.95 4.60
CA ALA A 123 3.00 23.95 5.41
C ALA A 123 2.57 23.95 6.90
N PRO A 124 2.44 25.09 7.61
CA PRO A 124 2.00 25.12 9.00
C PRO A 124 0.58 24.56 9.20
N ILE A 125 -0.31 24.72 8.22
CA ILE A 125 -1.69 24.22 8.28
C ILE A 125 -1.73 22.69 8.21
N GLY A 126 -0.69 22.08 7.64
CA GLY A 126 -0.54 20.63 7.54
C GLY A 126 -0.43 19.91 8.90
N ILE A 127 -0.17 20.63 10.00
CA ILE A 127 -0.27 20.05 11.35
C ILE A 127 -1.72 19.68 11.72
N PHE A 128 -2.69 20.43 11.21
CA PHE A 128 -4.11 20.16 11.44
C PHE A 128 -4.68 19.29 10.33
N SER A 129 -4.28 19.56 9.08
CA SER A 129 -4.81 18.92 7.88
C SER A 129 -3.68 18.62 6.87
N PRO A 130 -2.91 17.53 7.06
CA PRO A 130 -1.81 17.17 6.16
C PRO A 130 -2.26 16.95 4.70
N ASP A 131 -3.54 16.63 4.51
CA ASP A 131 -4.20 16.50 3.21
C ASP A 131 -4.14 17.77 2.33
N ILE A 132 -4.05 18.97 2.94
CA ILE A 132 -3.93 20.23 2.18
C ILE A 132 -2.64 20.23 1.37
N ILE A 133 -1.57 19.69 1.94
CA ILE A 133 -0.26 19.59 1.30
C ILE A 133 -0.25 18.47 0.26
N THR A 134 -0.78 17.30 0.58
CA THR A 134 -0.78 16.17 -0.36
C THR A 134 -1.60 16.49 -1.62
N HIS A 135 -2.78 17.10 -1.49
CA HIS A 135 -3.64 17.38 -2.64
C HIS A 135 -3.10 18.42 -3.63
N HIS A 136 -2.28 19.38 -3.18
CA HIS A 136 -1.75 20.44 -4.05
C HIS A 136 -0.46 20.05 -4.76
N PHE A 137 0.30 19.12 -4.18
CA PHE A 137 1.68 18.85 -4.58
C PHE A 137 1.90 17.43 -5.11
N VAL A 138 0.97 16.50 -4.96
CA VAL A 138 1.09 15.18 -5.61
C VAL A 138 1.01 15.33 -7.14
N PRO A 139 2.03 14.83 -7.90
CA PRO A 139 2.02 14.88 -9.35
C PRO A 139 1.03 13.85 -9.90
N ALA A 140 0.58 14.03 -11.14
CA ALA A 140 -0.27 13.03 -11.80
C ALA A 140 0.56 11.76 -12.04
N LYS A 141 0.17 10.63 -11.45
CA LYS A 141 0.74 9.33 -11.83
C LYS A 141 0.16 8.92 -13.18
N ILE A 142 1.01 8.83 -14.20
CA ILE A 142 0.70 8.03 -15.39
C ILE A 142 1.05 6.59 -15.02
N GLN A 143 0.06 5.81 -14.58
CA GLN A 143 0.21 4.36 -14.64
C GLN A 143 -0.08 3.96 -16.07
N ALA A 144 0.96 3.57 -16.81
CA ALA A 144 0.89 3.30 -18.25
C ALA A 144 -0.07 2.14 -18.63
N THR A 145 -0.62 1.42 -17.64
CA THR A 145 -1.48 0.25 -17.86
C THR A 145 -2.78 0.25 -17.08
N GLN A 146 -3.03 1.19 -16.16
CA GLN A 146 -4.28 1.28 -15.40
C GLN A 146 -5.20 2.37 -15.97
N VAL A 147 -6.37 1.97 -16.46
CA VAL A 147 -7.42 2.89 -16.92
C VAL A 147 -8.42 3.07 -15.80
N SER A 148 -8.66 4.32 -15.42
CA SER A 148 -9.65 4.69 -14.41
C SER A 148 -10.58 5.78 -14.93
N PRO A 149 -11.91 5.54 -14.90
CA PRO A 149 -12.91 6.59 -15.10
C PRO A 149 -12.75 7.71 -14.06
N TYR A 150 -13.35 8.87 -14.34
CA TYR A 150 -13.34 9.99 -13.41
C TYR A 150 -13.96 9.58 -12.05
N GLY A 151 -13.45 10.12 -10.94
CA GLY A 151 -13.85 9.73 -9.59
C GLY A 151 -13.03 8.60 -8.95
N LYS A 152 -12.25 7.83 -9.74
CA LYS A 152 -11.23 6.85 -9.28
C LYS A 152 -11.72 5.72 -8.37
N LEU A 153 -13.04 5.55 -8.23
CA LEU A 153 -13.62 4.41 -7.50
C LEU A 153 -13.42 3.09 -8.26
N TYR A 154 -13.38 3.16 -9.59
CA TYR A 154 -13.21 2.02 -10.47
C TYR A 154 -11.89 2.12 -11.24
N GLY A 155 -11.34 0.98 -11.62
CA GLY A 155 -10.19 0.90 -12.51
C GLY A 155 -9.93 -0.53 -12.94
N ALA A 156 -9.35 -0.67 -14.12
CA ALA A 156 -8.94 -1.94 -14.70
C ALA A 156 -7.57 -1.79 -15.37
N ARG A 157 -6.78 -2.86 -15.40
CA ARG A 157 -5.61 -2.92 -16.27
C ARG A 157 -6.09 -3.19 -17.69
N ALA A 158 -5.56 -2.49 -18.69
CA ALA A 158 -6.02 -2.64 -20.06
C ALA A 158 -4.92 -2.38 -21.09
N HIS A 159 -5.10 -2.92 -22.29
CA HIS A 159 -4.34 -2.55 -23.48
C HIS A 159 -5.03 -1.36 -24.15
N VAL A 160 -4.46 -0.16 -23.99
CA VAL A 160 -5.04 1.06 -24.55
C VAL A 160 -4.50 1.31 -25.95
N THR A 161 -5.39 1.45 -26.92
CA THR A 161 -5.07 1.72 -28.33
C THR A 161 -5.56 3.12 -28.73
N TYR A 162 -4.85 3.77 -29.64
CA TYR A 162 -5.15 5.14 -30.11
C TYR A 162 -5.29 5.17 -31.64
N PRO A 163 -6.40 4.64 -32.20
CA PRO A 163 -6.60 4.59 -33.65
C PRO A 163 -6.62 6.00 -34.24
N GLN A 164 -5.97 6.17 -35.40
CA GLN A 164 -5.94 7.43 -36.14
C GLN A 164 -6.88 7.40 -37.35
N SER A 165 -7.36 6.22 -37.72
CA SER A 165 -8.25 5.98 -38.86
C SER A 165 -9.31 4.92 -38.56
N ILE A 166 -10.32 4.84 -39.43
CA ILE A 166 -11.32 3.76 -39.40
C ILE A 166 -10.66 2.39 -39.61
N ALA A 167 -9.64 2.31 -40.48
CA ALA A 167 -8.91 1.07 -40.74
C ALA A 167 -8.19 0.55 -39.47
N ASP A 168 -7.64 1.44 -38.65
CA ASP A 168 -7.05 1.06 -37.35
C ASP A 168 -8.11 0.47 -36.42
N VAL A 169 -9.29 1.09 -36.35
CA VAL A 169 -10.42 0.57 -35.54
C VAL A 169 -10.80 -0.84 -35.98
N GLN A 170 -10.91 -1.07 -37.30
CA GLN A 170 -11.22 -2.40 -37.85
C GLN A 170 -10.13 -3.43 -37.52
N ALA A 171 -8.86 -3.04 -37.62
CA ALA A 171 -7.73 -3.90 -37.27
C ALA A 171 -7.76 -4.30 -35.78
N ILE A 172 -7.98 -3.32 -34.88
CA ILE A 172 -8.08 -3.55 -33.44
C ILE A 172 -9.24 -4.52 -33.11
N ILE A 173 -10.40 -4.34 -33.75
CA ILE A 173 -11.56 -5.23 -33.56
C ILE A 173 -11.23 -6.66 -33.98
N LYS A 174 -10.61 -6.83 -35.15
CA LYS A 174 -10.20 -8.13 -35.67
C LYS A 174 -9.18 -8.82 -34.74
N GLU A 175 -8.18 -8.09 -34.25
CA GLU A 175 -7.16 -8.59 -33.34
C GLU A 175 -7.74 -8.99 -31.97
N ALA A 176 -8.58 -8.12 -31.39
CA ALA A 176 -9.23 -8.41 -30.11
C ALA A 176 -10.11 -9.66 -30.18
N ARG A 177 -10.90 -9.80 -31.26
CA ARG A 177 -11.72 -10.99 -31.49
C ARG A 177 -10.88 -12.26 -31.65
N ALA A 178 -9.79 -12.19 -32.43
CA ALA A 178 -8.87 -13.32 -32.59
C ALA A 178 -8.20 -13.73 -31.27
N ALA A 179 -8.01 -12.79 -30.34
CA ALA A 179 -7.45 -13.03 -29.02
C ALA A 179 -8.50 -13.38 -27.93
N GLY A 180 -9.79 -13.46 -28.27
CA GLY A 180 -10.87 -13.66 -27.29
C GLY A 180 -10.98 -12.55 -26.25
N LYS A 181 -10.60 -11.32 -26.62
CA LYS A 181 -10.61 -10.14 -25.76
C LYS A 181 -11.79 -9.24 -26.09
N SER A 182 -12.48 -8.74 -25.07
CA SER A 182 -13.49 -7.70 -25.26
C SER A 182 -12.86 -6.31 -25.37
N ILE A 183 -13.64 -5.39 -25.91
CA ILE A 183 -13.29 -4.02 -26.22
C ILE A 183 -14.24 -3.10 -25.47
N SER A 184 -13.65 -2.17 -24.74
CA SER A 184 -14.34 -1.01 -24.18
C SER A 184 -13.86 0.26 -24.89
N ILE A 185 -14.68 1.32 -24.87
CA ILE A 185 -14.41 2.55 -25.62
C ILE A 185 -14.29 3.71 -24.64
N ILE A 186 -13.26 4.53 -24.83
CA ILE A 186 -13.05 5.74 -24.03
C ILE A 186 -12.89 6.97 -24.94
N GLY A 187 -13.69 7.99 -24.65
CA GLY A 187 -13.49 9.34 -25.17
C GLY A 187 -12.58 10.14 -24.24
N LYS A 188 -13.10 11.22 -23.65
CA LYS A 188 -12.34 12.01 -22.65
C LYS A 188 -12.20 11.33 -21.28
N GLY A 189 -12.93 10.24 -21.01
CA GLY A 189 -12.87 9.51 -19.73
C GLY A 189 -13.62 10.16 -18.56
N MET A 190 -14.62 11.01 -18.87
CA MET A 190 -15.34 11.81 -17.87
C MET A 190 -16.59 11.13 -17.28
N SER A 191 -16.95 9.92 -17.73
CA SER A 191 -17.93 9.09 -17.01
C SER A 191 -17.36 8.69 -15.66
N GLN A 192 -18.22 8.51 -14.68
CA GLN A 192 -17.79 8.12 -13.32
C GLN A 192 -18.18 6.68 -12.95
N GLY A 193 -18.95 6.03 -13.82
CA GLY A 193 -19.23 4.60 -13.75
C GLY A 193 -18.20 3.76 -14.50
N LYS A 194 -18.56 2.50 -14.79
CA LYS A 194 -17.70 1.53 -15.47
C LYS A 194 -17.87 1.43 -16.99
N GLN A 195 -18.40 2.46 -17.66
CA GLN A 195 -18.67 2.41 -19.11
C GLN A 195 -17.40 2.34 -19.97
N ALA A 196 -16.29 2.90 -19.48
CA ALA A 196 -15.04 3.02 -20.22
C ALA A 196 -14.01 1.92 -19.90
N ILE A 197 -14.39 0.93 -19.08
CA ILE A 197 -13.51 -0.14 -18.62
C ILE A 197 -14.23 -1.48 -18.61
N SER A 198 -13.49 -2.57 -18.74
CA SER A 198 -14.00 -3.93 -18.49
C SER A 198 -13.97 -4.26 -17.00
N ASN A 199 -14.80 -5.23 -16.57
CA ASN A 199 -14.68 -5.87 -15.26
C ASN A 199 -13.49 -6.85 -15.19
N THR A 200 -12.90 -7.22 -16.32
CA THR A 200 -11.73 -8.11 -16.40
C THR A 200 -10.50 -7.37 -16.90
N ASP A 201 -9.36 -7.63 -16.26
CA ASP A 201 -8.08 -7.03 -16.63
C ASP A 201 -7.56 -7.52 -17.99
N TRP A 202 -6.76 -6.66 -18.62
CA TRP A 202 -6.06 -6.89 -19.89
C TRP A 202 -6.99 -7.13 -21.08
N ASN A 203 -8.16 -6.51 -21.05
CA ASN A 203 -9.00 -6.29 -22.24
C ASN A 203 -8.56 -5.01 -22.96
N VAL A 204 -9.13 -4.78 -24.15
CA VAL A 204 -8.75 -3.67 -25.00
C VAL A 204 -9.60 -2.44 -24.66
N VAL A 205 -8.96 -1.27 -24.63
CA VAL A 205 -9.61 0.03 -24.50
C VAL A 205 -9.27 0.85 -25.75
N ILE A 206 -10.27 1.14 -26.58
CA ILE A 206 -10.10 2.04 -27.73
C ILE A 206 -10.28 3.48 -27.26
N ASN A 207 -9.19 4.26 -27.32
CA ASN A 207 -9.21 5.69 -27.04
C ASN A 207 -9.40 6.49 -28.33
N LEU A 208 -10.55 7.16 -28.44
CA LEU A 208 -10.94 7.86 -29.67
C LEU A 208 -10.29 9.25 -29.82
N SER A 209 -9.41 9.70 -28.92
CA SER A 209 -8.92 11.08 -28.89
C SER A 209 -8.26 11.58 -30.19
N GLN A 210 -7.79 10.68 -31.06
CA GLN A 210 -7.17 11.01 -32.35
C GLN A 210 -8.19 11.10 -33.51
N LEU A 211 -9.41 10.60 -33.32
CA LEU A 211 -10.53 10.74 -34.27
C LEU A 211 -11.35 12.00 -33.94
N ASN A 212 -10.73 13.17 -34.10
CA ASN A 212 -11.21 14.45 -33.58
C ASN A 212 -11.42 15.53 -34.67
N GLN A 213 -11.52 15.15 -35.94
CA GLN A 213 -11.71 16.06 -37.07
C GLN A 213 -13.07 16.75 -36.98
N ILE A 214 -13.15 18.03 -37.35
CA ILE A 214 -14.38 18.83 -37.34
C ILE A 214 -14.50 19.54 -38.68
N HIS A 215 -15.67 19.44 -39.31
CA HIS A 215 -16.05 20.20 -40.49
C HIS A 215 -17.44 20.81 -40.28
N ILE A 216 -17.59 22.11 -40.54
CA ILE A 216 -18.84 22.85 -40.34
C ILE A 216 -19.34 23.35 -41.69
N ASP A 217 -20.59 23.05 -42.01
CA ASP A 217 -21.33 23.71 -43.08
C ASP A 217 -22.18 24.83 -42.43
N PRO A 218 -21.78 26.10 -42.55
CA PRO A 218 -22.50 27.20 -41.93
C PRO A 218 -23.84 27.51 -42.62
N THR A 219 -24.00 27.11 -43.89
CA THR A 219 -25.23 27.32 -44.67
C THR A 219 -26.32 26.37 -44.19
N LEU A 220 -25.98 25.09 -44.04
CA LEU A 220 -26.88 24.07 -43.53
C LEU A 220 -26.99 24.07 -41.99
N LYS A 221 -26.08 24.77 -41.31
CA LYS A 221 -25.90 24.77 -39.85
C LYS A 221 -25.70 23.35 -39.32
N ILE A 222 -24.80 22.61 -39.95
CA ILE A 222 -24.47 21.22 -39.61
C ILE A 222 -22.98 21.10 -39.33
N ALA A 223 -22.61 20.24 -38.39
CA ALA A 223 -21.22 19.86 -38.16
C ALA A 223 -21.05 18.35 -38.33
N LYS A 224 -20.05 17.96 -39.12
CA LYS A 224 -19.53 16.60 -39.26
C LYS A 224 -18.29 16.47 -38.37
N ILE A 225 -18.34 15.60 -37.38
CA ILE A 225 -17.41 15.62 -36.25
C ILE A 225 -16.96 14.21 -35.87
N GLY A 226 -15.66 14.01 -35.73
CA GLY A 226 -15.06 12.80 -35.18
C GLY A 226 -15.46 12.60 -33.71
N ALA A 227 -15.73 11.36 -33.32
CA ALA A 227 -16.25 11.01 -31.99
C ALA A 227 -15.30 11.36 -30.84
N GLY A 228 -14.00 11.52 -31.11
CA GLY A 228 -12.98 11.95 -30.15
C GLY A 228 -12.92 13.44 -29.89
N ALA A 229 -13.52 14.27 -30.75
CA ALA A 229 -13.52 15.73 -30.59
C ALA A 229 -14.24 16.14 -29.29
N LEU A 230 -13.87 17.29 -28.72
CA LEU A 230 -14.53 17.83 -27.52
C LEU A 230 -15.54 18.92 -27.90
N TRP A 231 -16.57 19.12 -27.06
CA TRP A 231 -17.53 20.22 -27.28
C TRP A 231 -16.86 21.59 -27.35
N GLN A 232 -15.81 21.83 -26.56
CA GLN A 232 -15.04 23.08 -26.59
C GLN A 232 -14.41 23.37 -27.97
N ASP A 233 -13.99 22.33 -28.69
CA ASP A 233 -13.34 22.46 -29.99
C ASP A 233 -14.40 22.81 -31.05
N LEU A 234 -15.55 22.13 -31.00
CA LEU A 234 -16.70 22.45 -31.84
C LEU A 234 -17.22 23.87 -31.58
N GLN A 235 -17.41 24.26 -30.31
CA GLN A 235 -17.89 25.60 -29.98
C GLN A 235 -16.95 26.68 -30.50
N ARG A 236 -15.63 26.48 -30.43
CA ARG A 236 -14.64 27.42 -30.94
C ARG A 236 -14.79 27.63 -32.45
N GLN A 237 -14.92 26.54 -33.21
CA GLN A 237 -15.08 26.61 -34.66
C GLN A 237 -16.46 27.16 -35.06
N ALA A 238 -17.54 26.68 -34.44
CA ALA A 238 -18.89 27.13 -34.71
C ALA A 238 -19.07 28.64 -34.44
N ASN A 239 -18.43 29.15 -33.38
CA ASN A 239 -18.47 30.56 -33.02
C ASN A 239 -17.91 31.49 -34.11
N GLN A 240 -17.00 31.02 -34.97
CA GLN A 240 -16.47 31.80 -36.10
C GLN A 240 -17.53 32.09 -37.17
N TYR A 241 -18.57 31.25 -37.23
CA TYR A 241 -19.72 31.39 -38.14
C TYR A 241 -20.95 31.98 -37.44
N GLY A 242 -20.82 32.46 -36.19
CA GLY A 242 -21.98 32.88 -35.39
C GLY A 242 -22.90 31.72 -35.00
N LEU A 243 -22.39 30.47 -34.99
CA LEU A 243 -23.14 29.27 -34.64
C LEU A 243 -22.77 28.74 -33.25
N ALA A 244 -23.68 27.96 -32.67
CA ALA A 244 -23.57 27.37 -31.35
C ALA A 244 -24.08 25.93 -31.34
N VAL A 245 -23.62 25.17 -30.35
CA VAL A 245 -24.15 23.83 -30.07
C VAL A 245 -25.60 23.94 -29.58
N ARG A 246 -26.46 23.06 -30.09
CA ARG A 246 -27.87 23.04 -29.68
C ARG A 246 -28.04 22.33 -28.33
N VAL A 247 -27.65 21.06 -28.24
CA VAL A 247 -27.72 20.28 -26.99
C VAL A 247 -26.35 19.74 -26.63
N MET A 248 -25.93 19.95 -25.39
CA MET A 248 -24.81 19.25 -24.76
C MET A 248 -24.96 19.32 -23.24
N GLN A 249 -24.23 18.46 -22.54
CA GLN A 249 -24.12 18.57 -21.08
C GLN A 249 -23.23 19.77 -20.70
N ALA A 250 -23.43 20.28 -19.48
CA ALA A 250 -22.52 21.25 -18.89
C ALA A 250 -21.45 20.52 -18.05
N SER A 251 -20.14 20.78 -18.18
CA SER A 251 -19.48 21.76 -19.08
C SER A 251 -19.08 21.17 -20.46
N ASN A 252 -18.34 21.91 -21.28
CA ASN A 252 -17.98 21.60 -22.66
C ASN A 252 -16.70 20.74 -22.85
N ILE A 253 -16.21 20.12 -21.79
CA ILE A 253 -14.95 19.36 -21.80
C ILE A 253 -15.12 17.89 -22.24
N PHE A 254 -16.35 17.45 -22.55
CA PHE A 254 -16.62 16.05 -22.89
C PHE A 254 -16.41 15.78 -24.37
N SER A 255 -16.06 14.54 -24.67
CA SER A 255 -15.98 14.02 -26.05
C SER A 255 -17.36 13.81 -26.65
N ILE A 256 -17.53 14.10 -27.94
CA ILE A 256 -18.77 13.92 -28.70
C ILE A 256 -19.27 12.47 -28.62
N GLY A 257 -18.41 11.47 -28.85
CA GLY A 257 -18.79 10.05 -28.82
C GLY A 257 -19.30 9.61 -27.45
N GLY A 258 -18.66 10.05 -26.37
CA GLY A 258 -19.12 9.80 -25.01
C GLY A 258 -20.48 10.44 -24.70
N SER A 259 -20.72 11.66 -25.21
CA SER A 259 -22.02 12.35 -25.10
C SER A 259 -23.14 11.63 -25.84
N ILE A 260 -22.88 11.16 -27.07
CA ILE A 260 -23.84 10.39 -27.87
C ILE A 260 -24.14 9.05 -27.18
N SER A 261 -23.11 8.38 -26.69
CA SER A 261 -23.22 7.10 -25.99
C SER A 261 -24.07 7.17 -24.72
N ALA A 262 -24.11 8.34 -24.07
CA ALA A 262 -24.95 8.58 -22.89
C ALA A 262 -26.31 9.23 -23.21
N ASN A 263 -26.59 9.52 -24.49
CA ASN A 263 -27.70 10.36 -24.95
C ASN A 263 -27.90 11.60 -24.04
N CYS A 264 -26.82 12.38 -23.86
CA CYS A 264 -26.80 13.43 -22.86
C CYS A 264 -27.90 14.48 -23.06
N HIS A 265 -28.22 15.24 -22.02
CA HIS A 265 -29.10 16.40 -22.08
C HIS A 265 -28.45 17.61 -21.40
N GLY A 266 -29.06 18.78 -21.57
CA GLY A 266 -28.50 20.07 -21.15
C GLY A 266 -29.54 21.05 -20.62
N TRP A 267 -29.29 22.34 -20.82
CA TRP A 267 -30.20 23.43 -20.42
C TRP A 267 -31.26 23.78 -21.48
N ASP A 268 -31.09 23.27 -22.71
CA ASP A 268 -32.08 23.40 -23.79
C ASP A 268 -33.24 22.41 -23.58
N TYR A 269 -34.22 22.85 -22.80
CA TYR A 269 -35.41 22.07 -22.44
C TYR A 269 -36.37 21.83 -23.63
N LYS A 270 -36.24 22.63 -24.70
CA LYS A 270 -37.08 22.54 -25.92
C LYS A 270 -36.63 21.40 -26.83
N THR A 271 -35.33 21.23 -27.02
CA THR A 271 -34.78 20.17 -27.87
C THR A 271 -34.70 18.84 -27.13
N GLY A 272 -34.49 18.87 -25.81
CA GLY A 272 -34.40 17.67 -24.97
C GLY A 272 -33.01 17.04 -25.02
N CYS A 273 -32.93 15.75 -25.34
CA CYS A 273 -31.68 14.99 -25.39
C CYS A 273 -30.90 15.20 -26.69
N LEU A 274 -29.60 14.89 -26.66
CA LEU A 274 -28.68 15.04 -27.79
C LEU A 274 -29.12 14.21 -29.01
N GLY A 275 -29.72 13.03 -28.80
CA GLY A 275 -30.22 12.19 -29.88
C GLY A 275 -31.17 12.91 -30.85
N ASN A 276 -31.86 13.97 -30.41
CA ASN A 276 -32.76 14.77 -31.24
C ASN A 276 -32.04 15.76 -32.17
N THR A 277 -30.74 15.97 -32.01
CA THR A 277 -29.92 16.86 -32.87
C THR A 277 -29.04 16.10 -33.85
N LEU A 278 -28.97 14.77 -33.71
CA LEU A 278 -28.18 13.90 -34.57
C LEU A 278 -28.89 13.67 -35.89
N MET A 279 -28.16 13.85 -37.00
CA MET A 279 -28.64 13.64 -38.36
C MET A 279 -28.05 12.36 -38.98
N GLY A 280 -26.91 11.90 -38.48
CA GLY A 280 -26.30 10.64 -38.87
C GLY A 280 -25.11 10.25 -38.01
N LEU A 281 -24.73 8.98 -38.04
CA LEU A 281 -23.57 8.40 -37.37
C LEU A 281 -22.82 7.49 -38.32
N THR A 282 -21.50 7.49 -38.23
CA THR A 282 -20.65 6.46 -38.83
C THR A 282 -20.10 5.61 -37.68
N ILE A 283 -20.32 4.30 -37.73
CA ILE A 283 -19.88 3.36 -36.71
C ILE A 283 -19.09 2.19 -37.31
N VAL A 284 -18.29 1.52 -36.49
CA VAL A 284 -17.70 0.21 -36.79
C VAL A 284 -18.30 -0.83 -35.85
N ASP A 285 -18.96 -1.84 -36.41
CA ASP A 285 -19.64 -2.91 -35.65
C ASP A 285 -18.67 -4.02 -35.16
N ALA A 286 -19.21 -5.04 -34.46
CA ALA A 286 -18.42 -6.09 -33.84
C ALA A 286 -17.71 -7.00 -34.86
N ASN A 287 -18.14 -6.96 -36.11
CA ASN A 287 -17.53 -7.68 -37.23
C ASN A 287 -16.49 -6.82 -37.96
N GLY A 288 -16.26 -5.58 -37.52
CA GLY A 288 -15.37 -4.64 -38.18
C GLY A 288 -16.00 -4.01 -39.44
N LYS A 289 -17.32 -4.09 -39.62
CA LYS A 289 -18.00 -3.45 -40.76
C LYS A 289 -18.30 -1.98 -40.44
N VAL A 290 -18.03 -1.11 -41.40
CA VAL A 290 -18.41 0.31 -41.33
C VAL A 290 -19.87 0.45 -41.71
N LEU A 291 -20.66 1.11 -40.86
CA LEU A 291 -22.08 1.38 -41.09
C LEU A 291 -22.34 2.88 -40.97
N GLU A 292 -23.08 3.42 -41.93
CA GLU A 292 -23.66 4.75 -41.86
C GLU A 292 -25.12 4.63 -41.42
N LEU A 293 -25.48 5.29 -40.33
CA LEU A 293 -26.79 5.22 -39.71
C LEU A 293 -27.43 6.59 -39.68
N THR A 294 -28.71 6.67 -40.05
CA THR A 294 -29.56 7.84 -39.87
C THR A 294 -30.56 7.58 -38.74
N PRO A 295 -31.23 8.61 -38.20
CA PRO A 295 -32.30 8.42 -37.21
C PRO A 295 -33.48 7.54 -37.67
N LYS A 296 -33.58 7.22 -38.97
CA LYS A 296 -34.61 6.30 -39.51
C LYS A 296 -34.21 4.84 -39.38
N ASP A 297 -32.92 4.54 -39.23
CA ASP A 297 -32.41 3.19 -39.10
C ASP A 297 -32.67 2.66 -37.68
N PRO A 298 -33.34 1.50 -37.51
CA PRO A 298 -33.64 0.96 -36.18
C PRO A 298 -32.39 0.80 -35.30
N PHE A 299 -31.25 0.45 -35.90
CA PHE A 299 -29.99 0.24 -35.19
C PHE A 299 -29.42 1.53 -34.56
N PHE A 300 -29.76 2.70 -35.11
CA PHE A 300 -29.34 3.99 -34.60
C PHE A 300 -29.68 4.17 -33.11
N ASN A 301 -30.88 3.74 -32.70
CA ASN A 301 -31.37 3.91 -31.33
C ASN A 301 -30.77 2.91 -30.33
N TYR A 302 -30.06 1.88 -30.80
CA TYR A 302 -29.25 1.01 -29.95
C TYR A 302 -27.85 1.59 -29.69
N VAL A 303 -27.35 2.41 -30.63
CA VAL A 303 -26.04 3.07 -30.52
C VAL A 303 -26.14 4.32 -29.64
N VAL A 304 -27.15 5.17 -29.90
CA VAL A 304 -27.42 6.38 -29.09
C VAL A 304 -27.99 5.96 -27.74
N GLY A 305 -27.33 6.33 -26.64
CA GLY A 305 -27.66 5.79 -25.32
C GLY A 305 -27.25 4.32 -25.13
N GLY A 306 -26.44 3.76 -26.03
CA GLY A 306 -25.95 2.38 -25.98
C GLY A 306 -24.67 2.19 -25.15
N TYR A 307 -24.13 3.26 -24.56
CA TYR A 307 -22.94 3.24 -23.70
C TYR A 307 -21.73 2.46 -24.26
N GLY A 308 -21.55 2.49 -25.58
CA GLY A 308 -20.43 1.84 -26.27
C GLY A 308 -20.55 0.31 -26.44
N GLY A 309 -21.72 -0.29 -26.15
CA GLY A 309 -21.90 -1.74 -26.27
C GLY A 309 -22.28 -2.25 -27.67
N PHE A 310 -22.50 -1.36 -28.64
CA PHE A 310 -23.07 -1.74 -29.95
C PHE A 310 -22.15 -1.45 -31.14
N GLY A 311 -20.99 -0.84 -30.90
CA GLY A 311 -20.08 -0.40 -31.96
C GLY A 311 -19.23 0.78 -31.54
N VAL A 312 -18.16 1.01 -32.29
CA VAL A 312 -17.33 2.21 -32.16
C VAL A 312 -17.92 3.31 -33.02
N ILE A 313 -18.46 4.36 -32.39
CA ILE A 313 -18.82 5.59 -33.11
C ILE A 313 -17.51 6.26 -33.53
N VAL A 314 -17.30 6.45 -34.82
CA VAL A 314 -16.10 7.13 -35.36
C VAL A 314 -16.43 8.58 -35.74
N GLU A 315 -17.66 8.85 -36.17
CA GLU A 315 -18.09 10.16 -36.63
C GLU A 315 -19.59 10.39 -36.40
N ALA A 316 -19.98 11.65 -36.21
CA ALA A 316 -21.37 12.08 -36.09
C ALA A 316 -21.65 13.33 -36.93
N ILE A 317 -22.86 13.41 -37.48
CA ILE A 317 -23.39 14.59 -38.15
C ILE A 317 -24.45 15.19 -37.23
N ILE A 318 -24.25 16.44 -36.79
CA ILE A 318 -25.12 17.10 -35.80
C ILE A 318 -25.60 18.46 -36.28
N SER A 319 -26.85 18.80 -35.94
CA SER A 319 -27.40 20.14 -36.20
C SER A 319 -26.90 21.16 -35.19
N LEU A 320 -26.54 22.36 -35.66
CA LEU A 320 -26.17 23.53 -34.89
C LEU A 320 -27.33 24.52 -34.78
N THR A 321 -27.15 25.60 -34.03
CA THR A 321 -28.10 26.72 -33.92
C THR A 321 -27.36 28.04 -34.00
N ASP A 322 -28.08 29.15 -34.15
CA ASP A 322 -27.47 30.48 -34.07
C ASP A 322 -26.95 30.76 -32.66
N ASN A 323 -25.75 31.34 -32.57
CA ASN A 323 -25.20 31.85 -31.34
C ASN A 323 -25.82 33.22 -31.06
N VAL A 324 -26.91 33.26 -30.31
CA VAL A 324 -27.63 34.49 -29.97
C VAL A 324 -27.20 35.06 -28.62
N LYS A 325 -27.39 36.37 -28.45
CA LYS A 325 -27.30 37.05 -27.15
C LYS A 325 -28.52 36.72 -26.29
N MET A 326 -28.28 36.42 -25.03
CA MET A 326 -29.30 36.09 -24.05
C MET A 326 -29.10 36.85 -22.74
N LEU A 327 -30.22 37.22 -22.14
CA LEU A 327 -30.30 37.81 -20.81
C LEU A 327 -30.66 36.71 -19.80
N GLU A 328 -29.76 36.44 -18.87
CA GLU A 328 -30.00 35.57 -17.72
C GLU A 328 -30.91 36.29 -16.71
N LYS A 329 -32.03 35.66 -16.34
CA LYS A 329 -32.97 36.16 -15.33
C LYS A 329 -33.22 35.08 -14.27
N GLY A 330 -33.00 35.43 -13.01
CA GLY A 330 -33.26 34.57 -11.86
C GLY A 330 -34.46 35.04 -11.04
N ILE A 331 -35.37 34.12 -10.71
CA ILE A 331 -36.51 34.37 -9.81
C ILE A 331 -36.49 33.35 -8.68
N GLU A 332 -36.55 33.81 -7.44
CA GLU A 332 -36.67 32.92 -6.28
C GLU A 332 -38.07 32.32 -6.20
N ILE A 333 -38.15 30.99 -6.15
CA ILE A 333 -39.41 30.24 -6.07
C ILE A 333 -39.19 28.96 -5.26
N PRO A 334 -40.11 28.59 -4.34
CA PRO A 334 -39.98 27.34 -3.60
C PRO A 334 -40.33 26.12 -4.47
N PRO A 335 -39.77 24.92 -4.20
CA PRO A 335 -39.96 23.76 -5.06
C PRO A 335 -41.41 23.31 -5.24
N ARG A 336 -42.26 23.51 -4.22
CA ARG A 336 -43.69 23.20 -4.29
C ARG A 336 -44.43 23.97 -5.39
N ASP A 337 -43.95 25.16 -5.74
CA ASP A 337 -44.59 26.05 -6.71
C ASP A 337 -43.85 26.01 -8.07
N TYR A 338 -42.68 25.37 -8.14
CA TYR A 338 -41.79 25.39 -9.29
C TYR A 338 -42.39 24.73 -10.54
N VAL A 339 -43.02 23.56 -10.42
CA VAL A 339 -43.59 22.85 -11.59
C VAL A 339 -44.73 23.64 -12.21
N ALA A 340 -45.60 24.23 -11.38
CA ALA A 340 -46.67 25.11 -11.86
C ALA A 340 -46.10 26.34 -12.57
N TYR A 341 -45.10 27.00 -11.97
CA TYR A 341 -44.41 28.12 -12.60
C TYR A 341 -43.74 27.76 -13.93
N PHE A 342 -43.04 26.62 -14.00
CA PHE A 342 -42.40 26.13 -15.22
C PHE A 342 -43.43 25.94 -16.33
N ASN A 343 -44.55 25.27 -16.05
CA ASN A 343 -45.59 25.01 -17.03
C ASN A 343 -46.27 26.31 -17.52
N GLN A 344 -46.50 27.28 -16.63
CA GLN A 344 -47.20 28.52 -16.97
C GLN A 344 -46.32 29.57 -17.67
N ASN A 345 -45.04 29.68 -17.28
CA ASN A 345 -44.20 30.82 -17.65
C ASN A 345 -43.03 30.44 -18.57
N ILE A 346 -42.60 29.17 -18.54
CA ILE A 346 -41.36 28.73 -19.20
C ILE A 346 -41.66 27.83 -20.40
N ARG A 347 -42.40 26.74 -20.19
CA ARG A 347 -42.56 25.61 -21.13
C ARG A 347 -42.83 26.03 -22.58
N ASP A 348 -43.79 26.93 -22.79
CA ASP A 348 -44.23 27.34 -24.13
C ASP A 348 -43.73 28.75 -24.52
N ASN A 349 -42.84 29.34 -23.71
CA ASN A 349 -42.31 30.67 -23.96
C ASN A 349 -41.24 30.65 -25.06
N LYS A 350 -41.53 31.29 -26.18
CA LYS A 350 -40.64 31.33 -27.36
C LYS A 350 -39.38 32.13 -27.11
N GLU A 351 -39.39 33.13 -26.23
CA GLU A 351 -38.24 33.98 -25.93
C GLU A 351 -37.20 33.28 -25.05
N ILE A 352 -37.57 32.21 -24.33
CA ILE A 352 -36.65 31.51 -23.42
C ILE A 352 -35.96 30.36 -24.15
N GLU A 353 -34.65 30.45 -24.33
CA GLU A 353 -33.84 29.46 -25.05
C GLU A 353 -33.38 28.30 -24.16
N MET A 354 -33.06 28.61 -22.90
CA MET A 354 -32.52 27.66 -21.93
C MET A 354 -33.12 27.95 -20.55
N HIS A 355 -33.23 26.91 -19.73
CA HIS A 355 -33.76 27.02 -18.39
C HIS A 355 -33.17 25.97 -17.44
N LEU A 356 -32.98 26.35 -16.18
CA LEU A 356 -32.67 25.43 -15.08
C LEU A 356 -33.18 25.99 -13.75
N TYR A 357 -33.36 25.12 -12.76
CA TYR A 357 -33.74 25.50 -11.41
C TYR A 357 -32.63 25.16 -10.42
N ARG A 358 -32.03 26.17 -9.79
CA ARG A 358 -30.96 25.99 -8.79
C ARG A 358 -31.56 25.74 -7.42
N LEU A 359 -31.12 24.69 -6.74
CA LEU A 359 -31.62 24.32 -5.43
C LEU A 359 -30.77 24.89 -4.30
N SER A 360 -31.41 25.29 -3.21
CA SER A 360 -30.73 25.78 -2.01
C SER A 360 -29.93 24.69 -1.31
N LEU A 361 -28.68 25.04 -0.97
CA LEU A 361 -27.74 24.15 -0.31
C LEU A 361 -27.59 24.43 1.18
N VAL A 362 -28.44 25.28 1.79
CA VAL A 362 -28.33 25.69 3.19
C VAL A 362 -28.55 24.48 4.12
N PRO A 363 -27.56 24.07 4.95
CA PRO A 363 -27.77 23.08 6.01
C PRO A 363 -29.01 23.35 6.86
N GLN A 364 -29.74 22.29 7.21
CA GLN A 364 -31.02 22.28 7.95
C GLN A 364 -32.27 22.66 7.13
N ASN A 365 -32.11 23.35 5.98
CA ASN A 365 -33.20 23.68 5.04
C ASN A 365 -32.84 23.29 3.59
N LEU A 366 -32.14 22.17 3.41
CA LEU A 366 -31.68 21.71 2.10
C LEU A 366 -32.87 21.53 1.15
N PHE A 367 -32.76 22.10 -0.04
CA PHE A 367 -33.77 22.06 -1.11
C PHE A 367 -35.12 22.69 -0.80
N GLN A 368 -35.30 23.44 0.31
CA GLN A 368 -36.61 24.06 0.61
C GLN A 368 -36.91 25.33 -0.20
N THR A 369 -35.89 25.96 -0.79
CA THR A 369 -36.01 27.10 -1.71
C THR A 369 -35.12 26.88 -2.93
N GLY A 370 -35.38 27.62 -4.00
CA GLY A 370 -34.55 27.58 -5.20
C GLY A 370 -34.73 28.82 -6.08
N ILE A 371 -33.95 28.89 -7.15
CA ILE A 371 -33.94 30.01 -8.11
C ILE A 371 -34.17 29.46 -9.50
N ALA A 372 -35.29 29.86 -10.12
CA ALA A 372 -35.59 29.57 -11.51
C ALA A 372 -34.77 30.52 -12.39
N VAL A 373 -33.78 29.97 -13.11
CA VAL A 373 -32.87 30.72 -13.98
C VAL A 373 -33.26 30.48 -15.43
N SER A 374 -33.64 31.54 -16.13
CA SER A 374 -34.10 31.50 -17.52
C SER A 374 -33.23 32.39 -18.39
N TYR A 375 -32.94 31.95 -19.60
CA TYR A 375 -32.10 32.68 -20.56
C TYR A 375 -32.97 33.19 -21.70
N HIS A 376 -33.29 34.48 -21.66
CA HIS A 376 -34.18 35.14 -22.61
C HIS A 376 -33.38 35.66 -23.81
N ARG A 377 -33.82 35.35 -25.03
CA ARG A 377 -33.26 35.87 -26.26
C ARG A 377 -33.39 37.40 -26.28
N VAL A 378 -32.29 38.11 -26.52
CA VAL A 378 -32.28 39.59 -26.62
C VAL A 378 -32.58 40.03 -28.05
N ASN A 379 -31.99 39.36 -29.04
CA ASN A 379 -32.26 39.58 -30.46
C ASN A 379 -31.94 38.33 -31.28
N ASP A 380 -32.37 38.31 -32.54
CA ASP A 380 -32.16 37.19 -33.47
C ASP A 380 -30.84 37.26 -34.24
N GLN A 381 -30.00 38.27 -33.99
CA GLN A 381 -28.74 38.43 -34.73
C GLN A 381 -27.66 37.48 -34.18
N PRO A 382 -27.08 36.60 -35.02
CA PRO A 382 -25.96 35.77 -34.61
C PRO A 382 -24.76 36.62 -34.17
N VAL A 383 -24.09 36.21 -33.10
CA VAL A 383 -22.91 36.89 -32.56
C VAL A 383 -21.69 35.99 -32.50
N MET A 384 -20.52 36.57 -32.72
CA MET A 384 -19.24 35.95 -32.42
C MET A 384 -18.82 36.38 -31.02
N ALA A 385 -18.74 35.43 -30.09
CA ALA A 385 -18.36 35.74 -28.70
C ALA A 385 -16.85 35.61 -28.49
N ASN A 386 -16.30 36.40 -27.56
CA ASN A 386 -14.95 36.19 -27.07
C ASN A 386 -14.95 35.01 -26.08
N LEU A 387 -14.58 33.84 -26.56
CA LEU A 387 -14.55 32.62 -25.76
C LEU A 387 -13.18 32.44 -25.11
N GLN A 388 -13.13 32.35 -23.79
CA GLN A 388 -11.92 31.97 -23.05
C GLN A 388 -11.96 30.48 -22.71
N ASP A 389 -10.84 29.79 -22.95
CA ASP A 389 -10.68 28.41 -22.54
C ASP A 389 -10.35 28.33 -21.05
N GLU A 390 -10.95 27.36 -20.36
CA GLU A 390 -10.59 27.09 -18.98
C GLU A 390 -9.19 26.44 -18.95
N PRO A 391 -8.29 26.87 -18.05
CA PRO A 391 -7.02 26.17 -17.83
C PRO A 391 -7.26 24.68 -17.54
N VAL A 392 -6.34 23.81 -17.93
CA VAL A 392 -6.46 22.33 -17.79
C VAL A 392 -6.75 21.86 -16.34
N ARG A 393 -6.42 22.67 -15.33
CA ARG A 393 -6.73 22.41 -13.90
C ARG A 393 -7.64 23.47 -13.27
N GLY A 394 -8.30 24.28 -14.09
CA GLY A 394 -8.98 25.50 -13.68
C GLY A 394 -8.04 26.52 -13.04
N THR A 395 -8.60 27.62 -12.54
CA THR A 395 -7.79 28.64 -11.86
C THR A 395 -7.35 28.15 -10.47
N ARG A 396 -6.24 28.70 -9.97
CA ARG A 396 -5.75 28.34 -8.63
C ARG A 396 -6.71 28.80 -7.53
N GLY A 397 -7.33 29.97 -7.69
CA GLY A 397 -8.32 30.51 -6.77
C GLY A 397 -9.54 29.61 -6.65
N ASP A 398 -10.06 29.11 -7.76
CA ASP A 398 -11.22 28.21 -7.76
C ASP A 398 -10.92 26.89 -7.06
N ARG A 399 -9.73 26.34 -7.26
CA ARG A 399 -9.30 25.14 -6.52
C ARG A 399 -9.26 25.40 -5.02
N ILE A 400 -8.64 26.50 -4.58
CA ILE A 400 -8.58 26.87 -3.15
C ILE A 400 -9.99 27.04 -2.57
N LYS A 401 -10.87 27.74 -3.29
CA LYS A 401 -12.28 27.92 -2.92
C LYS A 401 -12.97 26.56 -2.74
N LEU A 402 -12.92 25.68 -3.74
CA LEU A 402 -13.53 24.34 -3.69
C LEU A 402 -12.95 23.47 -2.55
N HIS A 403 -11.63 23.46 -2.38
CA HIS A 403 -10.97 22.74 -1.29
C HIS A 403 -11.42 23.22 0.09
N THR A 404 -11.57 24.53 0.25
CA THR A 404 -12.02 25.13 1.51
C THR A 404 -13.49 24.77 1.78
N LEU A 405 -14.33 24.82 0.74
CA LEU A 405 -15.75 24.42 0.81
C LEU A 405 -15.94 22.93 1.12
N ARG A 406 -15.01 22.04 0.73
CA ARG A 406 -15.03 20.60 1.09
C ARG A 406 -15.00 20.39 2.60
N ARG A 407 -14.16 21.15 3.31
CA ARG A 407 -13.80 20.87 4.71
C ARG A 407 -14.50 21.74 5.74
N LEU A 408 -14.98 22.92 5.34
CA LEU A 408 -15.60 23.88 6.25
C LEU A 408 -17.08 24.06 5.92
N PRO A 409 -17.98 23.33 6.61
CA PRO A 409 -19.42 23.40 6.35
C PRO A 409 -19.98 24.81 6.42
N TRP A 410 -19.47 25.63 7.34
CA TRP A 410 -19.99 26.98 7.53
C TRP A 410 -19.75 27.89 6.32
N LEU A 411 -18.65 27.70 5.58
CA LEU A 411 -18.33 28.47 4.38
C LEU A 411 -19.22 28.12 3.19
N ARG A 412 -19.82 26.92 3.16
CA ARG A 412 -20.82 26.55 2.14
C ARG A 412 -22.06 27.44 2.24
N HIS A 413 -22.46 27.87 3.44
CA HIS A 413 -23.55 28.84 3.59
C HIS A 413 -23.21 30.18 2.95
N LEU A 414 -21.98 30.66 3.13
CA LEU A 414 -21.56 31.95 2.59
C LEU A 414 -21.43 31.90 1.06
N ALA A 415 -20.86 30.81 0.53
CA ALA A 415 -20.78 30.57 -0.91
C ALA A 415 -22.17 30.53 -1.56
N TRP A 416 -23.14 29.83 -0.95
CA TRP A 416 -24.52 29.82 -1.44
C TRP A 416 -25.16 31.22 -1.43
N LYS A 417 -24.94 32.03 -0.38
CA LYS A 417 -25.46 33.41 -0.34
C LYS A 417 -24.92 34.25 -1.50
N VAL A 418 -23.63 34.12 -1.81
CA VAL A 418 -23.00 34.81 -2.95
C VAL A 418 -23.59 34.32 -4.27
N GLU A 419 -23.64 33.01 -4.49
CA GLU A 419 -24.21 32.43 -5.72
C GLU A 419 -25.68 32.78 -5.92
N LYS A 420 -26.47 32.79 -4.84
CA LYS A 420 -27.87 33.24 -4.87
C LYS A 420 -27.98 34.68 -5.35
N ASN A 421 -27.20 35.59 -4.76
CA ASN A 421 -27.22 37.00 -5.15
C ASN A 421 -26.77 37.18 -6.61
N GLU A 422 -25.75 36.45 -7.03
CA GLU A 422 -25.28 36.50 -8.42
C GLU A 422 -26.29 35.98 -9.44
N ALA A 423 -27.10 34.99 -9.09
CA ALA A 423 -28.14 34.42 -9.97
C ALA A 423 -29.37 35.33 -10.10
N LEU A 424 -29.60 36.24 -9.16
CA LEU A 424 -30.70 37.22 -9.20
C LEU A 424 -30.34 38.48 -9.99
N VAL A 425 -29.05 38.70 -10.30
CA VAL A 425 -28.60 39.84 -11.10
C VAL A 425 -28.73 39.49 -12.59
N GLU A 426 -29.44 40.34 -13.33
CA GLU A 426 -29.55 40.18 -14.78
C GLU A 426 -28.20 40.37 -15.47
N LYS A 427 -27.83 39.42 -16.34
CA LYS A 427 -26.54 39.42 -17.04
C LYS A 427 -26.73 39.03 -18.50
N GLU A 428 -26.11 39.77 -19.41
CA GLU A 428 -26.11 39.45 -20.83
C GLU A 428 -24.88 38.60 -21.21
N SER A 429 -25.11 37.53 -21.97
CA SER A 429 -24.05 36.68 -22.50
C SER A 429 -24.49 35.98 -23.79
N SER A 430 -23.55 35.36 -24.51
CA SER A 430 -23.89 34.55 -25.69
C SER A 430 -24.19 33.10 -25.32
N ARG A 431 -24.92 32.36 -26.17
CA ARG A 431 -25.15 30.92 -25.99
C ARG A 431 -23.86 30.13 -25.74
N ASN A 432 -22.85 30.34 -26.59
CA ASN A 432 -21.59 29.64 -26.47
C ASN A 432 -20.84 29.97 -25.18
N ALA A 433 -20.92 31.20 -24.68
CA ALA A 433 -20.27 31.57 -23.41
C ALA A 433 -20.99 30.95 -22.20
N LEU A 434 -22.33 30.93 -22.21
CA LEU A 434 -23.13 30.36 -21.11
C LEU A 434 -22.93 28.86 -20.94
N MET A 435 -22.81 28.11 -22.04
CA MET A 435 -22.66 26.65 -21.97
C MET A 435 -21.22 26.18 -21.69
N ARG A 436 -20.36 27.05 -21.11
CA ARG A 436 -18.95 26.73 -20.77
C ARG A 436 -18.63 27.01 -19.29
N PRO A 437 -19.43 26.56 -18.32
CA PRO A 437 -19.12 26.81 -16.92
C PRO A 437 -17.77 26.15 -16.53
N PRO A 438 -16.91 26.81 -15.76
CA PRO A 438 -15.61 26.26 -15.40
C PRO A 438 -15.79 25.02 -14.50
N ILE A 439 -15.10 23.92 -14.84
CA ILE A 439 -15.17 22.64 -14.14
C ILE A 439 -13.80 22.01 -13.90
N ASN A 440 -12.75 22.37 -14.63
CA ASN A 440 -11.41 21.78 -14.47
C ASN A 440 -10.82 21.99 -13.07
N SER A 441 -11.25 23.02 -12.34
CA SER A 441 -10.85 23.25 -10.93
C SER A 441 -11.44 22.23 -9.95
N VAL A 442 -12.50 21.53 -10.33
CA VAL A 442 -13.09 20.45 -9.53
C VAL A 442 -12.15 19.27 -9.44
N PHE A 443 -11.46 18.95 -10.53
CA PHE A 443 -10.65 17.74 -10.66
C PHE A 443 -9.49 17.73 -9.68
N ASN A 444 -9.56 16.79 -8.73
CA ASN A 444 -8.56 16.63 -7.70
C ASN A 444 -7.82 15.29 -7.88
N ASN A 445 -6.53 15.27 -7.51
CA ASN A 445 -5.67 14.08 -7.67
C ASN A 445 -5.59 13.19 -6.42
N SER A 446 -6.40 13.45 -5.40
CA SER A 446 -6.46 12.67 -4.16
C SER A 446 -6.73 11.19 -4.41
N LYS A 447 -6.21 10.35 -3.51
CA LYS A 447 -6.62 8.96 -3.33
C LYS A 447 -7.69 8.78 -2.25
N VAL A 448 -7.90 9.82 -1.44
CA VAL A 448 -8.74 9.79 -0.24
C VAL A 448 -10.16 10.27 -0.53
N ASP A 449 -10.34 11.25 -1.42
CA ASP A 449 -11.65 11.83 -1.73
C ASP A 449 -11.80 12.10 -3.24
N ALA A 450 -13.03 12.05 -3.74
CA ALA A 450 -13.36 12.38 -5.13
C ALA A 450 -14.69 13.11 -5.23
N GLU A 451 -14.87 13.88 -6.31
CA GLU A 451 -16.16 14.51 -6.60
C GLU A 451 -17.01 13.64 -7.49
N TRP A 452 -18.30 13.63 -7.19
CA TRP A 452 -19.30 12.81 -7.82
C TRP A 452 -20.48 13.64 -8.24
N LEU A 453 -20.98 13.32 -9.42
CA LEU A 453 -22.32 13.65 -9.83
C LEU A 453 -23.23 12.47 -9.52
N GLN A 454 -24.48 12.77 -9.21
CA GLN A 454 -25.55 11.79 -9.25
C GLN A 454 -26.82 12.47 -9.74
N GLU A 455 -27.58 11.82 -10.63
CA GLU A 455 -28.75 12.43 -11.25
C GLU A 455 -29.93 11.46 -11.26
N TYR A 456 -31.10 12.02 -10.99
CA TYR A 456 -32.35 11.30 -10.76
C TYR A 456 -33.47 11.97 -11.56
N PHE A 457 -34.32 11.18 -12.21
CA PHE A 457 -35.39 11.66 -13.08
C PHE A 457 -36.73 11.33 -12.46
N VAL A 458 -37.52 12.36 -12.15
CA VAL A 458 -38.83 12.24 -11.48
C VAL A 458 -39.94 12.88 -12.29
N LYS A 459 -41.19 12.45 -12.07
CA LYS A 459 -42.36 13.12 -12.63
C LYS A 459 -42.51 14.50 -12.00
N GLY A 460 -43.20 15.41 -12.70
CA GLY A 460 -43.42 16.77 -12.22
C GLY A 460 -44.22 16.83 -10.92
N GLU A 461 -45.24 15.98 -10.78
CA GLU A 461 -46.09 15.88 -9.60
C GLU A 461 -45.33 15.41 -8.35
N ASP A 462 -44.32 14.54 -8.53
CA ASP A 462 -43.52 14.00 -7.42
C ASP A 462 -42.31 14.86 -7.05
N LEU A 463 -41.95 15.86 -7.86
CA LEU A 463 -40.68 16.58 -7.71
C LEU A 463 -40.53 17.23 -6.33
N ALA A 464 -41.57 17.89 -5.82
CA ALA A 464 -41.50 18.60 -4.54
C ALA A 464 -41.31 17.64 -3.36
N ASP A 465 -42.01 16.51 -3.37
CA ASP A 465 -41.90 15.49 -2.32
C ASP A 465 -40.59 14.72 -2.41
N PHE A 466 -40.13 14.41 -3.64
CA PHE A 466 -38.82 13.83 -3.87
C PHE A 466 -37.69 14.73 -3.35
N LEU A 467 -37.74 16.05 -3.59
CA LEU A 467 -36.73 16.97 -3.07
C LEU A 467 -36.74 17.04 -1.54
N ARG A 468 -37.91 16.95 -0.90
CA ARG A 468 -38.02 16.88 0.57
C ARG A 468 -37.39 15.61 1.11
N PHE A 469 -37.70 14.46 0.48
CA PHE A 469 -37.14 13.17 0.83
C PHE A 469 -35.61 13.13 0.63
N LEU A 470 -35.13 13.52 -0.55
CA LEU A 470 -33.72 13.55 -0.91
C LEU A 470 -32.94 14.50 0.01
N GLY A 471 -33.49 15.69 0.28
CA GLY A 471 -32.89 16.66 1.19
C GLY A 471 -32.68 16.10 2.60
N LYS A 472 -33.66 15.35 3.12
CA LYS A 472 -33.53 14.64 4.40
C LYS A 472 -32.46 13.55 4.36
N ILE A 473 -32.49 12.67 3.35
CA ILE A 473 -31.52 11.58 3.19
C ILE A 473 -30.08 12.11 3.13
N LEU A 474 -29.83 13.19 2.38
CA LEU A 474 -28.51 13.80 2.25
C LEU A 474 -28.04 14.44 3.57
N GLN A 475 -28.95 15.06 4.33
CA GLN A 475 -28.64 15.63 5.65
C GLN A 475 -28.32 14.55 6.68
N ASP A 476 -29.17 13.51 6.79
CA ASP A 476 -28.98 12.38 7.71
C ASP A 476 -27.64 11.66 7.43
N ASN A 477 -27.22 11.62 6.16
CA ASN A 477 -25.94 11.06 5.73
C ASN A 477 -24.78 12.05 5.68
N GLN A 478 -24.96 13.31 6.11
CA GLN A 478 -23.91 14.35 6.15
C GLN A 478 -23.18 14.52 4.80
N VAL A 479 -23.90 14.47 3.68
CA VAL A 479 -23.30 14.55 2.34
C VAL A 479 -22.73 15.95 2.07
N ALA A 480 -21.47 16.02 1.62
CA ALA A 480 -20.79 17.27 1.30
C ALA A 480 -21.17 17.80 -0.09
N LEU A 481 -22.39 18.35 -0.20
CA LEU A 481 -22.95 18.88 -1.44
C LEU A 481 -22.37 20.27 -1.81
N PHE A 482 -22.04 20.48 -3.08
CA PHE A 482 -21.57 21.78 -3.62
C PHE A 482 -22.52 22.41 -4.63
N ASN A 483 -23.30 21.60 -5.33
CA ASN A 483 -24.28 22.09 -6.28
C ASN A 483 -25.45 21.11 -6.35
N ALA A 484 -26.65 21.64 -6.53
CA ALA A 484 -27.80 20.87 -6.93
C ALA A 484 -28.70 21.69 -7.86
N SER A 485 -29.18 21.07 -8.92
CA SER A 485 -30.03 21.72 -9.91
C SER A 485 -31.09 20.77 -10.44
N VAL A 486 -32.21 21.32 -10.91
CA VAL A 486 -33.27 20.60 -11.60
C VAL A 486 -33.33 21.07 -13.05
N ARG A 487 -33.45 20.14 -13.98
CA ARG A 487 -33.57 20.39 -15.42
C ARG A 487 -34.78 19.65 -15.98
N PHE A 488 -35.52 20.27 -16.88
CA PHE A 488 -36.61 19.60 -17.57
C PHE A 488 -36.07 18.76 -18.72
N VAL A 489 -36.61 17.54 -18.87
CA VAL A 489 -36.22 16.62 -19.93
C VAL A 489 -37.46 16.02 -20.58
N LYS A 490 -37.48 16.04 -21.91
CA LYS A 490 -38.55 15.46 -22.73
C LYS A 490 -38.55 13.94 -22.64
N GLN A 491 -39.71 13.34 -22.90
CA GLN A 491 -39.81 11.90 -23.07
C GLN A 491 -38.87 11.42 -24.19
N ASP A 492 -38.15 10.34 -23.93
CA ASP A 492 -37.40 9.59 -24.93
C ASP A 492 -37.95 8.15 -24.98
N SER A 493 -38.73 7.87 -26.01
CA SER A 493 -39.29 6.55 -26.29
C SER A 493 -38.48 5.74 -27.30
N LYS A 494 -37.36 6.30 -27.80
CA LYS A 494 -36.58 5.70 -28.89
C LYS A 494 -35.40 4.91 -28.37
N THR A 495 -34.64 5.47 -27.42
CA THR A 495 -33.44 4.78 -26.91
C THR A 495 -33.80 3.67 -25.94
N MET A 496 -32.99 2.60 -25.97
CA MET A 496 -33.28 1.39 -25.21
C MET A 496 -33.04 1.56 -23.70
N LEU A 497 -32.08 2.39 -23.31
CA LEU A 497 -31.78 2.71 -21.90
C LEU A 497 -32.16 4.16 -21.58
N SER A 498 -33.38 4.54 -21.97
CA SER A 498 -33.92 5.88 -21.75
C SER A 498 -34.13 6.17 -20.26
N TYR A 499 -33.65 7.32 -19.80
CA TYR A 499 -33.93 7.86 -18.47
C TYR A 499 -35.30 8.57 -18.36
N ALA A 500 -36.01 8.77 -19.46
CA ALA A 500 -37.36 9.34 -19.50
C ALA A 500 -38.29 8.49 -20.38
N PRO A 501 -38.55 7.21 -20.02
CA PRO A 501 -39.24 6.27 -20.91
C PRO A 501 -40.75 6.56 -21.01
N THR A 502 -41.41 6.90 -19.89
CA THR A 502 -42.87 7.04 -19.77
C THR A 502 -43.27 8.48 -19.48
N GLY A 503 -42.95 9.38 -20.40
CA GLY A 503 -43.30 10.81 -20.34
C GLY A 503 -42.14 11.72 -19.93
N GLU A 504 -42.46 13.00 -19.76
CA GLU A 504 -41.49 14.03 -19.41
C GLU A 504 -41.02 13.87 -17.96
N ARG A 505 -39.81 14.35 -17.68
CA ARG A 505 -39.17 14.22 -16.37
C ARG A 505 -38.46 15.50 -15.96
N PHE A 506 -38.28 15.67 -14.65
CA PHE A 506 -37.39 16.64 -14.06
C PHE A 506 -36.16 15.91 -13.52
N ALA A 507 -35.00 16.23 -14.09
CA ALA A 507 -33.71 15.67 -13.74
C ALA A 507 -33.08 16.47 -12.58
N VAL A 508 -32.97 15.86 -11.41
CA VAL A 508 -32.33 16.40 -10.21
C VAL A 508 -30.86 15.98 -10.20
N VAL A 509 -29.97 16.93 -10.48
CA VAL A 509 -28.52 16.75 -10.52
C VAL A 509 -27.91 17.14 -9.18
N LEU A 510 -27.14 16.25 -8.59
CA LEU A 510 -26.33 16.48 -7.39
C LEU A 510 -24.86 16.52 -7.76
N PHE A 511 -24.10 17.42 -7.15
CA PHE A 511 -22.65 17.47 -7.23
C PHE A 511 -22.06 17.54 -5.82
N PHE A 512 -21.34 16.51 -5.39
CA PHE A 512 -20.87 16.34 -4.01
C PHE A 512 -19.45 15.76 -3.93
N ASN A 513 -18.78 16.01 -2.80
CA ASN A 513 -17.52 15.34 -2.46
C ASN A 513 -17.81 14.07 -1.65
N GLN A 514 -17.07 13.00 -1.93
CA GLN A 514 -17.15 11.74 -1.22
C GLN A 514 -15.76 11.25 -0.83
N ASN A 515 -15.65 10.75 0.39
CA ASN A 515 -14.48 10.03 0.86
C ASN A 515 -14.47 8.57 0.35
N LEU A 516 -13.31 8.14 -0.14
CA LEU A 516 -13.07 6.83 -0.76
C LEU A 516 -12.66 5.75 0.28
N ALA A 517 -12.71 6.04 1.58
CA ALA A 517 -12.57 4.99 2.58
C ALA A 517 -13.74 3.99 2.47
N PRO A 518 -13.50 2.67 2.64
CA PRO A 518 -14.52 1.64 2.44
C PRO A 518 -15.82 1.87 3.23
N LYS A 519 -15.73 2.42 4.45
CA LYS A 519 -16.92 2.75 5.27
C LYS A 519 -17.78 3.86 4.67
N GLU A 520 -17.15 4.87 4.06
CA GLU A 520 -17.85 6.03 3.48
C GLU A 520 -18.43 5.66 2.11
N ILE A 521 -17.74 4.82 1.33
CA ILE A 521 -18.29 4.19 0.12
C ILE A 521 -19.54 3.38 0.45
N ARG A 522 -19.51 2.54 1.51
CA ARG A 522 -20.68 1.77 1.95
C ARG A 522 -21.85 2.68 2.33
N LYS A 523 -21.59 3.74 3.10
CA LYS A 523 -22.59 4.74 3.46
C LYS A 523 -23.24 5.35 2.22
N THR A 524 -22.43 5.73 1.22
CA THR A 524 -22.93 6.26 -0.06
C THR A 524 -23.79 5.27 -0.83
N LYS A 525 -23.31 4.03 -0.94
CA LYS A 525 -24.05 2.94 -1.59
C LYS A 525 -25.42 2.70 -0.96
N ILE A 526 -25.52 2.77 0.37
CA ILE A 526 -26.79 2.60 1.09
C ILE A 526 -27.78 3.71 0.73
N TRP A 527 -27.40 4.98 0.88
CA TRP A 527 -28.35 6.07 0.65
C TRP A 527 -28.70 6.23 -0.83
N VAL A 528 -27.76 5.98 -1.76
CA VAL A 528 -28.07 5.98 -3.21
C VAL A 528 -29.12 4.92 -3.53
N ARG A 529 -29.01 3.72 -2.95
CA ARG A 529 -30.01 2.65 -3.14
C ARG A 529 -31.38 3.02 -2.57
N GLN A 530 -31.42 3.65 -1.39
CA GLN A 530 -32.68 4.15 -0.81
C GLN A 530 -33.36 5.20 -1.71
N VAL A 531 -32.57 6.05 -2.37
CA VAL A 531 -33.10 7.00 -3.35
C VAL A 531 -33.65 6.28 -4.58
N ILE A 532 -32.98 5.24 -5.05
CA ILE A 532 -33.47 4.44 -6.18
C ILE A 532 -34.75 3.68 -5.82
N ASP A 533 -34.89 3.16 -4.60
CA ASP A 533 -36.13 2.52 -4.14
C ASP A 533 -37.31 3.50 -4.16
N TYR A 534 -37.08 4.75 -3.72
CA TYR A 534 -38.08 5.82 -3.84
C TYR A 534 -38.46 6.06 -5.30
N LEU A 535 -37.47 6.14 -6.20
CA LEU A 535 -37.71 6.37 -7.64
C LEU A 535 -38.54 5.25 -8.25
N ILE A 536 -38.25 3.98 -7.94
CA ILE A 536 -39.01 2.83 -8.43
C ILE A 536 -40.48 2.93 -8.01
N ALA A 537 -40.73 3.30 -6.74
CA ALA A 537 -42.09 3.46 -6.22
C ALA A 537 -42.89 4.61 -6.89
N HIS A 538 -42.20 5.56 -7.54
CA HIS A 538 -42.80 6.73 -8.20
C HIS A 538 -42.49 6.78 -9.71
N GLU A 539 -42.18 5.64 -10.34
CA GLU A 539 -41.89 5.52 -11.78
C GLU A 539 -40.80 6.50 -12.30
N GLY A 540 -39.84 6.79 -11.45
CA GLY A 540 -38.62 7.55 -11.76
C GLY A 540 -37.47 6.65 -12.22
N THR A 541 -36.38 7.27 -12.66
CA THR A 541 -35.14 6.60 -13.09
C THR A 541 -33.90 7.33 -12.57
N PHE A 542 -32.70 6.79 -12.78
CA PHE A 542 -31.43 7.39 -12.37
C PHE A 542 -30.41 7.37 -13.50
N TYR A 543 -29.53 8.35 -13.59
CA TYR A 543 -28.58 8.47 -14.71
C TYR A 543 -27.43 7.46 -14.62
N LEU A 544 -27.22 6.68 -15.68
CA LEU A 544 -26.23 5.60 -15.73
C LEU A 544 -24.74 6.03 -15.76
N PRO A 545 -24.32 7.19 -16.31
CA PRO A 545 -22.91 7.62 -16.38
C PRO A 545 -22.17 7.76 -15.04
N TYR A 546 -22.87 7.73 -13.92
CA TYR A 546 -22.34 8.00 -12.58
C TYR A 546 -22.10 6.70 -11.79
N GLN A 547 -22.30 6.70 -10.47
CA GLN A 547 -21.93 5.56 -9.62
C GLN A 547 -22.79 4.32 -9.90
N HIS A 548 -22.13 3.19 -10.19
CA HIS A 548 -22.77 1.89 -10.37
C HIS A 548 -23.10 1.22 -9.02
N PHE A 549 -23.98 1.86 -8.24
CA PHE A 549 -24.42 1.35 -6.93
C PHE A 549 -25.76 0.65 -6.93
N ALA A 550 -26.60 0.85 -7.96
CA ALA A 550 -27.87 0.15 -8.13
C ALA A 550 -27.69 -1.38 -8.03
N THR A 551 -28.68 -2.08 -7.48
CA THR A 551 -28.76 -3.53 -7.65
C THR A 551 -29.21 -3.86 -9.07
N LEU A 552 -29.01 -5.11 -9.50
CA LEU A 552 -29.51 -5.58 -10.78
C LEU A 552 -31.04 -5.43 -10.87
N GLU A 553 -31.77 -5.73 -9.80
CA GLU A 553 -33.23 -5.57 -9.74
C GLU A 553 -33.65 -4.11 -9.85
N GLN A 554 -32.97 -3.21 -9.12
CA GLN A 554 -33.23 -1.78 -9.18
C GLN A 554 -32.97 -1.21 -10.60
N PHE A 555 -31.89 -1.65 -11.24
CA PHE A 555 -31.62 -1.30 -12.63
C PHE A 555 -32.75 -1.80 -13.55
N LYS A 556 -33.13 -3.08 -13.44
CA LYS A 556 -34.17 -3.70 -14.28
C LYS A 556 -35.54 -3.02 -14.11
N ALA A 557 -35.85 -2.56 -12.89
CA ALA A 557 -37.09 -1.83 -12.60
C ALA A 557 -37.10 -0.43 -13.24
N CYS A 558 -35.99 0.30 -13.16
CA CYS A 558 -35.87 1.64 -13.76
C CYS A 558 -35.74 1.60 -15.30
N TYR A 559 -35.23 0.51 -15.88
CA TYR A 559 -34.90 0.39 -17.30
C TYR A 559 -35.60 -0.82 -17.95
N PRO A 560 -36.92 -0.78 -18.18
CA PRO A 560 -37.72 -1.96 -18.56
C PRO A 560 -37.31 -2.61 -19.89
N ASN A 561 -36.70 -1.84 -20.81
CA ASN A 561 -36.27 -2.32 -22.12
C ASN A 561 -34.94 -3.11 -22.10
N TRP A 562 -34.34 -3.33 -20.93
CA TRP A 562 -33.07 -4.06 -20.79
C TRP A 562 -33.10 -5.47 -21.41
N LYS A 563 -34.23 -6.18 -21.35
CA LYS A 563 -34.36 -7.54 -21.93
C LYS A 563 -34.24 -7.52 -23.45
N ALA A 564 -34.93 -6.57 -24.09
CA ALA A 564 -34.89 -6.41 -25.54
C ALA A 564 -33.49 -5.97 -26.00
N LEU A 565 -32.83 -5.10 -25.22
CA LEU A 565 -31.44 -4.71 -25.43
C LEU A 565 -30.50 -5.93 -25.38
N ALA A 566 -30.60 -6.75 -24.34
CA ALA A 566 -29.75 -7.92 -24.14
C ALA A 566 -29.95 -8.98 -25.24
N ALA A 567 -31.20 -9.27 -25.60
CA ALA A 567 -31.51 -10.21 -26.68
C ALA A 567 -30.97 -9.73 -28.03
N TYR A 568 -31.10 -8.43 -28.32
CA TYR A 568 -30.56 -7.85 -29.55
C TYR A 568 -29.04 -7.85 -29.56
N LYS A 569 -28.39 -7.51 -28.43
CA LYS A 569 -26.93 -7.58 -28.26
C LYS A 569 -26.38 -8.98 -28.57
N GLN A 570 -27.04 -10.03 -28.05
CA GLN A 570 -26.65 -11.42 -28.32
C GLN A 570 -26.73 -11.78 -29.82
N THR A 571 -27.60 -11.12 -30.58
CA THR A 571 -27.79 -11.39 -32.01
C THR A 571 -26.69 -10.75 -32.86
N ILE A 572 -26.31 -9.51 -32.55
CA ILE A 572 -25.39 -8.73 -33.39
C ILE A 572 -23.91 -8.86 -32.97
N ASP A 573 -23.67 -9.26 -31.73
CA ASP A 573 -22.33 -9.40 -31.15
C ASP A 573 -22.33 -10.57 -30.15
N PRO A 574 -22.50 -11.80 -30.66
CA PRO A 574 -22.62 -13.03 -29.85
C PRO A 574 -21.34 -13.36 -29.07
N ASP A 575 -20.19 -12.90 -29.56
CA ASP A 575 -18.87 -13.11 -28.95
C ASP A 575 -18.55 -12.06 -27.87
N ALA A 576 -19.48 -11.13 -27.61
CA ALA A 576 -19.30 -10.01 -26.69
C ALA A 576 -18.02 -9.21 -26.95
N VAL A 577 -17.71 -8.96 -28.24
CA VAL A 577 -16.55 -8.16 -28.66
C VAL A 577 -16.61 -6.77 -28.04
N PHE A 578 -17.77 -6.11 -28.05
CA PHE A 578 -17.97 -4.89 -27.28
C PHE A 578 -18.62 -5.22 -25.94
N ASP A 579 -17.85 -5.05 -24.87
CA ASP A 579 -18.32 -5.23 -23.50
C ASP A 579 -17.58 -4.27 -22.56
N ASN A 580 -18.30 -3.81 -21.54
CA ASN A 580 -17.78 -2.92 -20.51
C ASN A 580 -18.47 -3.21 -19.18
N GLY A 581 -17.99 -2.61 -18.10
CA GLY A 581 -18.51 -2.90 -16.76
C GLY A 581 -20.00 -2.60 -16.58
N LEU A 582 -20.60 -1.66 -17.33
CA LEU A 582 -22.06 -1.45 -17.31
C LEU A 582 -22.79 -2.67 -17.90
N PHE A 583 -22.33 -3.16 -19.05
CA PHE A 583 -22.95 -4.31 -19.72
C PHE A 583 -22.73 -5.57 -18.90
N ALA A 584 -21.50 -5.83 -18.44
CA ALA A 584 -21.19 -6.96 -17.57
C ALA A 584 -22.00 -6.95 -16.25
N ASP A 585 -22.20 -5.77 -15.64
CA ASP A 585 -22.95 -5.66 -14.38
C ASP A 585 -24.48 -5.81 -14.57
N TYR A 586 -25.04 -5.36 -15.71
CA TYR A 586 -26.50 -5.19 -15.84
C TYR A 586 -27.17 -5.84 -17.07
N ILE A 587 -26.45 -6.09 -18.16
CA ILE A 587 -27.00 -6.52 -19.46
C ILE A 587 -26.57 -7.95 -19.83
N THR A 588 -25.27 -8.22 -19.84
CA THR A 588 -24.64 -9.50 -20.22
C THR A 588 -24.35 -10.39 -19.02
N ALA A 589 -24.78 -9.99 -17.81
CA ALA A 589 -24.64 -10.77 -16.59
C ALA A 589 -25.06 -12.23 -16.84
N PRO A 590 -24.20 -13.23 -16.53
CA PRO A 590 -24.47 -14.62 -16.88
C PRO A 590 -25.84 -15.08 -16.38
N ALA A 591 -26.59 -15.74 -17.27
CA ALA A 591 -27.73 -16.53 -16.85
C ALA A 591 -27.24 -17.68 -15.96
N ASP A 592 -27.56 -17.61 -14.68
CA ASP A 592 -27.73 -18.73 -13.76
C ASP A 592 -26.64 -19.84 -13.82
N GLN A 593 -25.45 -19.56 -13.27
CA GLN A 593 -24.72 -20.63 -12.60
C GLN A 593 -25.41 -20.82 -11.25
N THR A 594 -26.22 -21.88 -11.11
CA THR A 594 -26.83 -22.25 -9.83
C THR A 594 -25.75 -22.21 -8.75
N SER A 595 -25.87 -21.25 -7.83
CA SER A 595 -24.99 -21.08 -6.68
C SER A 595 -24.74 -22.43 -5.98
N LEU A 596 -23.49 -22.74 -5.62
CA LEU A 596 -23.13 -23.89 -4.81
C LEU A 596 -23.87 -23.88 -3.47
N PHE A 597 -24.07 -22.71 -2.85
CA PHE A 597 -24.94 -22.59 -1.67
C PHE A 597 -26.35 -23.11 -1.96
N ARG A 598 -26.96 -22.75 -3.09
CA ARG A 598 -28.28 -23.28 -3.48
C ARG A 598 -28.24 -24.78 -3.75
N GLN A 599 -27.21 -25.26 -4.45
CA GLN A 599 -27.07 -26.69 -4.74
C GLN A 599 -27.00 -27.52 -3.45
N VAL A 600 -26.32 -27.02 -2.41
CA VAL A 600 -26.16 -27.73 -1.14
C VAL A 600 -27.36 -27.53 -0.19
N PHE A 601 -27.97 -26.34 -0.14
CA PHE A 601 -29.07 -26.04 0.80
C PHE A 601 -30.47 -26.40 0.26
N ASN A 602 -30.68 -26.47 -1.07
CA ASN A 602 -31.99 -26.73 -1.70
C ASN A 602 -32.16 -28.16 -2.25
N ARG A 603 -31.11 -28.99 -2.31
CA ARG A 603 -31.25 -30.39 -2.74
C ARG A 603 -31.77 -31.29 -1.61
N VAL A 604 -32.54 -32.31 -2.01
CA VAL A 604 -33.19 -33.31 -1.15
C VAL A 604 -32.21 -34.42 -0.71
N ASP A 605 -30.97 -34.42 -1.19
CA ASP A 605 -29.95 -35.46 -0.97
C ASP A 605 -29.29 -35.43 0.44
N GLY A 606 -29.99 -34.98 1.48
CA GLY A 606 -29.47 -35.00 2.86
C GLY A 606 -28.34 -34.01 3.19
N GLN A 607 -27.76 -33.28 2.23
CA GLN A 607 -26.64 -32.35 2.47
C GLN A 607 -26.97 -31.19 3.42
N ARG A 608 -28.24 -30.77 3.45
CA ARG A 608 -28.72 -29.80 4.45
C ARG A 608 -28.61 -30.34 5.87
N GLN A 609 -28.87 -31.65 6.05
CA GLN A 609 -28.65 -32.35 7.32
C GLN A 609 -27.15 -32.53 7.59
N GLU A 610 -26.33 -32.77 6.58
CA GLU A 610 -24.87 -32.79 6.73
C GLU A 610 -24.31 -31.44 7.19
N ILE A 611 -24.83 -30.31 6.71
CA ILE A 611 -24.44 -28.99 7.25
C ILE A 611 -24.87 -28.86 8.72
N ARG A 612 -26.06 -29.35 9.07
CA ARG A 612 -26.55 -29.38 10.45
C ARG A 612 -25.61 -30.19 11.35
N ASP A 613 -25.22 -31.38 10.91
CA ASP A 613 -24.30 -32.25 11.61
C ASP A 613 -22.90 -31.63 11.71
N PHE A 614 -22.45 -30.91 10.68
CA PHE A 614 -21.20 -30.15 10.72
C PHE A 614 -21.24 -29.05 11.80
N LEU A 615 -22.31 -28.24 11.86
CA LEU A 615 -22.46 -27.19 12.88
C LEU A 615 -22.53 -27.76 14.30
N ASN A 616 -23.17 -28.92 14.48
CA ASN A 616 -23.35 -29.53 15.79
C ASN A 616 -22.16 -30.36 16.27
N HIS A 617 -21.46 -31.06 15.37
CA HIS A 617 -20.40 -31.98 15.74
C HIS A 617 -19.00 -31.45 15.47
N VAL A 618 -18.82 -30.50 14.54
CA VAL A 618 -17.49 -30.03 14.09
C VAL A 618 -17.30 -28.54 14.37
N PHE A 619 -18.30 -27.69 14.09
CA PHE A 619 -18.19 -26.23 14.12
C PHE A 619 -19.30 -25.56 14.96
N MET A 620 -19.23 -25.76 16.29
CA MET A 620 -20.25 -25.31 17.27
C MET A 620 -20.26 -23.80 17.57
N GLN A 621 -19.90 -22.94 16.60
CA GLN A 621 -19.79 -21.48 16.79
C GLN A 621 -21.04 -20.70 16.38
N LEU A 622 -22.00 -21.35 15.72
CA LEU A 622 -23.22 -20.72 15.22
C LEU A 622 -24.44 -21.35 15.92
N ASP A 623 -25.43 -20.51 16.20
CA ASP A 623 -26.77 -20.95 16.58
C ASP A 623 -27.42 -21.54 15.32
N GLU A 624 -27.65 -22.85 15.36
CA GLU A 624 -28.05 -23.64 14.20
C GLU A 624 -29.35 -23.12 13.58
N GLU A 625 -30.40 -22.91 14.39
CA GLU A 625 -31.70 -22.45 13.91
C GLU A 625 -31.61 -21.05 13.29
N LYS A 626 -30.91 -20.12 13.94
CA LYS A 626 -30.72 -18.76 13.42
C LYS A 626 -29.86 -18.73 12.17
N PHE A 627 -28.87 -19.61 12.09
CA PHE A 627 -28.02 -19.70 10.90
C PHE A 627 -28.81 -20.19 9.69
N PHE A 628 -29.58 -21.27 9.84
CA PHE A 628 -30.42 -21.77 8.74
C PHE A 628 -31.48 -20.75 8.34
N ALA A 629 -32.16 -20.09 9.29
CA ALA A 629 -33.10 -19.03 8.99
C ALA A 629 -32.45 -17.86 8.22
N LEU A 630 -31.23 -17.47 8.61
CA LEU A 630 -30.48 -16.44 7.91
C LEU A 630 -30.12 -16.88 6.47
N VAL A 631 -29.59 -18.09 6.29
CA VAL A 631 -29.25 -18.62 4.96
C VAL A 631 -30.50 -18.70 4.09
N ASP A 632 -31.61 -19.24 4.62
CA ASP A 632 -32.87 -19.35 3.88
C ASP A 632 -33.36 -17.98 3.41
N SER A 633 -33.33 -16.97 4.29
CA SER A 633 -33.69 -15.58 3.92
C SER A 633 -32.80 -14.97 2.84
N ILE A 634 -31.54 -15.38 2.75
CA ILE A 634 -30.62 -14.93 1.70
C ILE A 634 -30.91 -15.68 0.40
N LEU A 635 -31.18 -16.98 0.50
CA LEU A 635 -31.49 -17.82 -0.66
C LEU A 635 -32.88 -17.56 -1.25
N GLU A 636 -33.78 -16.83 -0.57
CA GLU A 636 -35.05 -16.36 -1.14
C GLU A 636 -34.88 -15.55 -2.43
N ASN A 637 -33.80 -14.76 -2.57
CA ASN A 637 -33.52 -14.06 -3.83
C ASN A 637 -32.81 -15.02 -4.80
N PRO A 638 -33.43 -15.49 -5.89
CA PRO A 638 -32.86 -16.51 -6.77
C PRO A 638 -31.67 -16.00 -7.61
N GLN A 639 -31.47 -14.69 -7.71
CA GLN A 639 -30.46 -14.07 -8.59
C GLN A 639 -29.07 -13.97 -7.94
N LEU A 640 -28.94 -14.27 -6.65
CA LEU A 640 -27.66 -14.17 -5.96
C LEU A 640 -26.72 -15.33 -6.33
N ASN A 641 -25.50 -14.97 -6.75
CA ASN A 641 -24.39 -15.91 -6.93
C ASN A 641 -23.67 -16.19 -5.59
N ASP A 642 -22.74 -17.16 -5.57
CA ASP A 642 -22.06 -17.57 -4.33
C ASP A 642 -21.24 -16.44 -3.67
N GLU A 643 -20.63 -15.57 -4.46
CA GLU A 643 -19.87 -14.42 -3.93
C GLU A 643 -20.79 -13.43 -3.20
N GLN A 644 -21.96 -13.15 -3.79
CA GLN A 644 -22.97 -12.28 -3.22
C GLN A 644 -23.60 -12.92 -1.97
N ILE A 645 -23.92 -14.21 -2.02
CA ILE A 645 -24.43 -14.97 -0.87
C ILE A 645 -23.41 -14.92 0.27
N TYR A 646 -22.14 -15.21 0.00
CA TYR A 646 -21.07 -15.12 0.99
C TYR A 646 -20.96 -13.72 1.57
N THR A 647 -21.01 -12.68 0.73
CA THR A 647 -20.90 -11.28 1.17
C THR A 647 -22.05 -10.87 2.10
N ILE A 648 -23.28 -11.30 1.79
CA ILE A 648 -24.45 -11.02 2.63
C ILE A 648 -24.36 -11.82 3.93
N LEU A 649 -23.97 -13.09 3.86
CA LEU A 649 -23.69 -13.91 5.04
C LEU A 649 -22.64 -13.23 5.92
N PHE A 650 -21.53 -12.75 5.36
CA PHE A 650 -20.46 -12.08 6.10
C PHE A 650 -20.94 -10.86 6.88
N GLN A 651 -21.86 -10.09 6.28
CA GLN A 651 -22.43 -8.91 6.92
C GLN A 651 -23.44 -9.25 8.02
N LYS A 652 -24.19 -10.34 7.86
CA LYS A 652 -25.30 -10.72 8.73
C LYS A 652 -24.99 -11.85 9.70
N ILE A 653 -23.83 -12.51 9.59
CA ILE A 653 -23.50 -13.72 10.37
C ILE A 653 -23.56 -13.46 11.88
N GLY A 654 -23.34 -12.21 12.31
CA GLY A 654 -23.51 -11.79 13.71
C GLY A 654 -24.91 -12.04 14.29
N GLN A 655 -25.95 -12.14 13.45
CA GLN A 655 -27.32 -12.49 13.86
C GLN A 655 -27.45 -13.96 14.28
N ALA A 656 -26.61 -14.82 13.71
CA ALA A 656 -26.55 -16.25 14.02
C ALA A 656 -25.42 -16.59 15.02
N GLN A 657 -24.67 -15.59 15.49
CA GLN A 657 -23.64 -15.77 16.50
C GLN A 657 -24.24 -15.64 17.91
N PRO A 658 -23.93 -16.56 18.84
CA PRO A 658 -24.34 -16.42 20.23
C PRO A 658 -23.66 -15.21 20.90
N ASN A 659 -24.23 -14.73 22.00
CA ASN A 659 -23.67 -13.62 22.79
C ASN A 659 -22.19 -13.89 23.16
N MET A 660 -21.39 -12.83 23.25
CA MET A 660 -19.92 -12.89 23.32
C MET A 660 -19.35 -13.85 24.39
N ILE A 661 -20.02 -13.99 25.55
CA ILE A 661 -19.61 -14.89 26.64
C ILE A 661 -19.85 -16.37 26.26
N VAL A 662 -21.03 -16.67 25.70
CA VAL A 662 -21.41 -18.01 25.23
C VAL A 662 -20.55 -18.40 24.02
N LYS A 663 -20.33 -17.46 23.09
CA LYS A 663 -19.42 -17.63 21.94
C LYS A 663 -18.01 -18.04 22.39
N LEU A 664 -17.47 -17.40 23.43
CA LEU A 664 -16.15 -17.74 23.96
C LEU A 664 -16.13 -19.14 24.57
N GLN A 665 -17.13 -19.52 25.37
CA GLN A 665 -17.23 -20.85 25.98
C GLN A 665 -17.38 -21.97 24.94
N HIS A 666 -18.26 -21.80 23.95
CA HIS A 666 -18.47 -22.78 22.88
C HIS A 666 -17.25 -22.92 21.98
N THR A 667 -16.58 -21.81 21.65
CA THR A 667 -15.35 -21.81 20.86
C THR A 667 -14.22 -22.53 21.59
N LEU A 668 -14.02 -22.26 22.89
CA LEU A 668 -13.01 -22.94 23.69
C LEU A 668 -13.28 -24.44 23.80
N LYS A 669 -14.53 -24.85 24.04
CA LYS A 669 -14.92 -26.27 24.13
C LYS A 669 -14.79 -27.01 22.80
N SER A 670 -15.18 -26.39 21.69
CA SER A 670 -15.04 -26.95 20.33
C SER A 670 -13.58 -27.11 19.94
N LEU A 671 -12.77 -26.07 20.16
CA LEU A 671 -11.33 -26.10 19.88
C LEU A 671 -10.61 -27.13 20.74
N GLU A 672 -10.96 -27.24 22.02
CA GLU A 672 -10.35 -28.23 22.91
C GLU A 672 -10.70 -29.67 22.51
N SER A 673 -11.95 -29.94 22.15
CA SER A 673 -12.37 -31.25 21.65
C SER A 673 -11.65 -31.64 20.35
N LEU A 674 -11.56 -30.73 19.38
CA LEU A 674 -10.85 -30.96 18.12
C LEU A 674 -9.35 -31.21 18.36
N LYS A 675 -8.72 -30.41 19.23
CA LYS A 675 -7.30 -30.59 19.58
C LYS A 675 -7.02 -31.95 20.22
N ARG A 676 -7.87 -32.39 21.15
CA ARG A 676 -7.71 -33.69 21.81
C ARG A 676 -7.88 -34.85 20.82
N ASP A 677 -8.88 -34.78 19.94
CA ASP A 677 -9.15 -35.83 18.96
C ASP A 677 -8.00 -35.98 17.95
N LEU A 678 -7.56 -34.88 17.33
CA LEU A 678 -6.44 -34.90 16.40
C LEU A 678 -5.14 -35.36 17.07
N ALA A 679 -4.84 -34.89 18.29
CA ALA A 679 -3.66 -35.34 19.01
C ALA A 679 -3.72 -36.83 19.38
N ASN A 680 -4.89 -37.37 19.73
CA ASN A 680 -5.07 -38.80 20.00
C ASN A 680 -4.87 -39.63 18.72
N GLN A 681 -5.46 -39.21 17.59
CA GLN A 681 -5.35 -39.92 16.32
C GLN A 681 -3.91 -39.89 15.79
N THR A 682 -3.25 -38.74 15.83
CA THR A 682 -1.84 -38.60 15.48
C THR A 682 -0.97 -39.47 16.38
N ALA A 683 -1.15 -39.43 17.70
CA ALA A 683 -0.37 -40.27 18.62
C ALA A 683 -0.58 -41.77 18.37
N HIS A 684 -1.82 -42.18 18.06
CA HIS A 684 -2.14 -43.56 17.70
C HIS A 684 -1.42 -44.00 16.41
N LEU A 685 -1.42 -43.15 15.38
CA LEU A 685 -0.72 -43.42 14.11
C LEU A 685 0.80 -43.43 14.26
N VAL A 686 1.35 -42.57 15.12
CA VAL A 686 2.79 -42.45 15.38
C VAL A 686 3.29 -43.64 16.21
N GLY A 687 2.52 -44.10 17.18
CA GLY A 687 2.87 -45.20 18.09
C GLY A 687 3.81 -44.77 19.22
N GLN A 688 4.27 -45.73 20.03
CA GLN A 688 5.22 -45.50 21.14
C GLN A 688 6.66 -45.38 20.62
N ARG A 689 6.96 -44.27 19.95
CA ARG A 689 8.33 -43.94 19.51
C ARG A 689 8.76 -42.58 20.04
N LYS A 690 10.06 -42.44 20.28
CA LYS A 690 10.69 -41.13 20.48
C LYS A 690 10.67 -40.37 19.16
N VAL A 691 10.33 -39.09 19.21
CA VAL A 691 10.27 -38.20 18.04
C VAL A 691 11.31 -37.11 18.23
N GLN A 692 12.38 -37.14 17.44
CA GLN A 692 13.40 -36.09 17.39
C GLN A 692 13.07 -35.09 16.27
N GLY A 693 12.65 -33.89 16.63
CA GLY A 693 12.25 -32.84 15.69
C GLY A 693 10.84 -33.04 15.12
N TYR A 694 10.07 -31.96 15.09
CA TYR A 694 8.65 -31.96 14.69
C TYR A 694 8.32 -30.76 13.82
N VAL A 695 7.53 -30.96 12.77
CA VAL A 695 7.01 -29.88 11.93
C VAL A 695 5.48 -29.92 11.92
N GLU A 696 4.85 -28.82 12.30
CA GLU A 696 3.41 -28.61 12.13
C GLU A 696 3.16 -27.63 10.98
N ILE A 697 2.39 -28.05 9.98
CA ILE A 697 2.06 -27.23 8.81
C ILE A 697 0.56 -26.93 8.83
N GLY A 698 0.22 -25.64 8.72
CA GLY A 698 -1.15 -25.15 8.68
C GLY A 698 -1.68 -24.57 9.99
N TYR A 699 -1.07 -24.93 11.13
CA TYR A 699 -1.37 -24.35 12.44
C TYR A 699 -0.10 -23.89 13.16
N PRO A 700 -0.15 -22.80 13.94
CA PRO A 700 1.01 -22.27 14.66
C PRO A 700 1.26 -23.08 15.96
N GLY A 701 1.59 -24.37 15.83
CA GLY A 701 1.88 -25.29 16.94
C GLY A 701 0.68 -25.56 17.87
N ARG A 702 -0.54 -25.54 17.32
CA ARG A 702 -1.79 -25.68 18.07
C ARG A 702 -1.89 -27.06 18.74
N LEU A 703 -1.30 -28.10 18.15
CA LEU A 703 -1.37 -29.48 18.65
C LEU A 703 -0.12 -29.90 19.44
N THR A 704 0.97 -29.12 19.35
CA THR A 704 2.27 -29.47 19.92
C THR A 704 2.22 -29.85 21.41
N ARG A 705 1.57 -29.05 22.27
CA ARG A 705 1.47 -29.38 23.71
C ARG A 705 0.70 -30.68 23.96
N SER A 706 -0.38 -30.91 23.20
CA SER A 706 -1.18 -32.13 23.34
C SER A 706 -0.44 -33.38 22.87
N LEU A 707 0.41 -33.24 21.85
CA LEU A 707 1.29 -34.31 21.36
C LEU A 707 2.46 -34.57 22.32
N LYS A 708 3.09 -33.53 22.89
CA LYS A 708 4.14 -33.67 23.93
C LYS A 708 3.65 -34.48 25.15
N ASN A 709 2.38 -34.37 25.50
CA ASN A 709 1.79 -35.15 26.59
C ASN A 709 1.50 -36.63 26.24
N ARG A 710 1.59 -37.00 24.96
CA ARG A 710 1.22 -38.33 24.43
C ARG A 710 2.39 -39.07 23.79
N LEU A 711 3.40 -38.34 23.35
CA LEU A 711 4.57 -38.82 22.64
C LEU A 711 5.83 -38.27 23.32
N GLU A 712 6.88 -39.07 23.34
CA GLU A 712 8.19 -38.63 23.81
C GLU A 712 8.88 -37.79 22.73
N MET A 713 8.66 -36.47 22.74
CA MET A 713 9.16 -35.55 21.71
C MET A 713 10.32 -34.69 22.23
N GLN A 714 11.41 -34.63 21.46
CA GLN A 714 12.63 -33.87 21.72
C GLN A 714 13.14 -33.21 20.43
N GLY A 715 14.15 -32.33 20.48
CA GLY A 715 14.67 -31.63 19.31
C GLY A 715 13.80 -30.46 18.81
N PRO A 716 14.12 -29.84 17.66
CA PRO A 716 13.50 -28.59 17.22
C PRO A 716 12.07 -28.76 16.69
N PHE A 717 11.20 -27.85 17.12
CA PHE A 717 9.79 -27.77 16.74
C PHE A 717 9.60 -26.62 15.74
N TYR A 718 9.13 -26.93 14.54
CA TYR A 718 8.86 -25.97 13.49
C TYR A 718 7.35 -25.81 13.30
N ALA A 719 6.88 -24.57 13.14
CA ALA A 719 5.51 -24.26 12.74
C ALA A 719 5.52 -23.51 11.41
N ILE A 720 4.86 -24.06 10.39
CA ILE A 720 4.78 -23.49 9.04
C ILE A 720 3.35 -22.99 8.79
N THR A 721 3.15 -21.67 8.67
CA THR A 721 1.83 -21.06 8.41
C THR A 721 1.92 -19.77 7.60
N ASP A 722 0.81 -19.22 7.11
CA ASP A 722 0.79 -18.00 6.30
C ASP A 722 1.16 -16.70 7.05
N GLY A 723 1.23 -16.73 8.38
CA GLY A 723 1.70 -15.61 9.20
C GLY A 723 1.27 -15.68 10.65
N GLU A 724 1.93 -14.92 11.52
CA GLU A 724 1.64 -14.88 12.95
C GLU A 724 0.47 -13.94 13.25
N LYS A 725 -0.62 -14.46 13.84
CA LYS A 725 -1.74 -13.62 14.33
C LYS A 725 -1.73 -13.55 15.85
N LEU A 726 -2.21 -12.43 16.41
CA LEU A 726 -2.33 -12.24 17.86
C LEU A 726 -3.29 -13.26 18.49
N SER A 727 -4.34 -13.67 17.77
CA SER A 727 -5.27 -14.75 18.17
C SER A 727 -4.57 -16.08 18.40
N ASP A 728 -3.50 -16.35 17.67
CA ASP A 728 -2.81 -17.62 17.74
C ASP A 728 -2.08 -17.79 19.09
N TYR A 729 -1.75 -16.69 19.79
CA TYR A 729 -1.17 -16.73 21.13
C TYR A 729 -2.14 -17.31 22.17
N ILE A 730 -3.44 -17.04 21.99
CA ILE A 730 -4.50 -17.56 22.87
C ILE A 730 -4.68 -19.06 22.62
N GLU A 731 -4.53 -19.51 21.38
CA GLU A 731 -4.81 -20.88 20.99
C GLU A 731 -3.63 -21.85 21.15
N ALA A 732 -2.40 -21.42 20.87
CA ALA A 732 -1.19 -22.23 21.04
C ALA A 732 -0.64 -22.13 22.47
N GLY A 733 -1.04 -21.09 23.21
CA GLY A 733 -0.56 -20.76 24.55
C GLY A 733 0.74 -19.95 24.55
N PHE A 734 1.00 -19.27 25.66
CA PHE A 734 2.26 -18.55 25.92
C PHE A 734 3.12 -19.32 26.94
N PRO A 735 4.46 -19.41 26.77
CA PRO A 735 5.19 -19.12 25.53
C PRO A 735 4.76 -20.07 24.38
N ARG A 736 5.08 -19.67 23.14
CA ARG A 736 4.74 -20.45 21.93
C ARG A 736 5.31 -21.87 22.05
N PRO A 737 4.58 -22.91 21.60
CA PRO A 737 4.99 -24.28 21.84
C PRO A 737 5.94 -24.83 20.76
N TYR A 738 6.52 -23.97 19.92
CA TYR A 738 7.47 -24.29 18.85
C TYR A 738 8.70 -23.38 18.93
N ASP A 739 9.81 -23.83 18.37
CA ASP A 739 11.11 -23.15 18.41
C ASP A 739 11.31 -22.26 17.18
N HIS A 740 10.75 -22.66 16.03
CA HIS A 740 10.89 -21.92 14.76
C HIS A 740 9.55 -21.68 14.08
N PHE A 741 9.31 -20.43 13.72
CA PHE A 741 8.21 -20.06 12.84
C PHE A 741 8.70 -19.90 11.40
N ILE A 742 7.95 -20.46 10.45
CA ILE A 742 8.26 -20.40 9.03
C ILE A 742 7.02 -19.94 8.28
N TYR A 743 7.20 -18.98 7.38
CA TYR A 743 6.14 -18.60 6.46
C TYR A 743 5.94 -19.69 5.41
N LEU A 744 4.70 -20.16 5.25
CA LEU A 744 4.31 -21.17 4.26
C LEU A 744 4.61 -20.73 2.82
N ASN A 745 4.74 -19.41 2.60
CA ASN A 745 5.22 -18.79 1.37
C ASN A 745 4.54 -19.34 0.11
N ASP A 746 3.20 -19.34 0.13
CA ASP A 746 2.36 -19.83 -0.98
C ASP A 746 2.78 -21.24 -1.45
N TYR A 747 2.98 -22.12 -0.46
CA TYR A 747 3.38 -23.53 -0.62
C TYR A 747 4.64 -23.74 -1.45
N ALA A 748 5.57 -22.77 -1.44
CA ALA A 748 6.88 -22.95 -2.02
C ALA A 748 7.64 -24.12 -1.33
N PRO A 749 8.55 -24.82 -2.05
CA PRO A 749 9.38 -25.85 -1.44
C PRO A 749 10.10 -25.34 -0.19
N ILE A 750 10.05 -26.12 0.90
CA ILE A 750 10.72 -25.76 2.14
C ILE A 750 12.23 -25.72 1.88
N SER A 751 12.83 -24.55 2.09
CA SER A 751 14.26 -24.33 1.85
C SER A 751 15.11 -25.12 2.84
N GLU A 752 16.22 -25.69 2.35
CA GLU A 752 17.21 -26.39 3.17
C GLU A 752 17.87 -25.48 4.21
N ARG A 753 17.92 -24.17 3.96
CA ARG A 753 18.41 -23.19 4.95
C ARG A 753 17.48 -23.01 6.15
N VAL A 754 16.22 -23.42 6.01
CA VAL A 754 15.17 -23.19 7.01
C VAL A 754 14.91 -24.46 7.80
N ILE A 755 14.67 -25.58 7.10
CA ILE A 755 14.62 -26.91 7.71
C ILE A 755 15.66 -27.79 6.99
N PRO A 756 16.74 -28.21 7.69
CA PRO A 756 17.80 -29.00 7.11
C PRO A 756 17.31 -30.36 6.60
N THR A 757 18.07 -30.96 5.70
CA THR A 757 17.78 -32.29 5.17
C THR A 757 17.91 -33.34 6.29
N ASN A 758 16.98 -34.31 6.36
CA ASN A 758 16.96 -35.35 7.39
C ASN A 758 17.05 -34.80 8.84
N SER A 759 16.24 -33.80 9.18
CA SER A 759 16.31 -33.09 10.46
C SER A 759 15.12 -33.30 11.39
N VAL A 760 14.04 -33.94 10.91
CA VAL A 760 12.82 -34.13 11.70
C VAL A 760 12.26 -35.54 11.55
N ASP A 761 11.73 -36.10 12.64
CA ASP A 761 11.16 -37.46 12.65
C ASP A 761 9.65 -37.45 12.36
N LEU A 762 8.99 -36.32 12.53
CA LEU A 762 7.54 -36.19 12.36
C LEU A 762 7.16 -34.87 11.69
N VAL A 763 6.46 -34.95 10.56
CA VAL A 763 5.83 -33.80 9.91
C VAL A 763 4.32 -34.02 9.89
N CYS A 764 3.52 -33.04 10.32
CA CYS A 764 2.06 -33.09 10.29
C CYS A 764 1.49 -31.92 9.48
N LEU A 765 0.74 -32.23 8.42
CA LEU A 765 -0.01 -31.26 7.62
C LEU A 765 -1.49 -31.34 7.99
N TYR A 766 -1.96 -30.38 8.79
CA TYR A 766 -3.36 -30.32 9.23
C TYR A 766 -4.23 -29.35 8.44
N ILE A 767 -3.66 -28.49 7.58
CA ILE A 767 -4.47 -27.66 6.68
C ILE A 767 -4.95 -28.45 5.46
N GLY A 768 -4.27 -29.55 5.10
CA GLY A 768 -4.58 -30.39 3.94
C GLY A 768 -3.89 -29.93 2.65
N LEU A 769 -3.73 -30.86 1.71
CA LEU A 769 -3.11 -30.61 0.40
C LEU A 769 -4.07 -29.93 -0.58
N HIS A 770 -5.38 -29.97 -0.33
CA HIS A 770 -6.38 -29.32 -1.17
C HIS A 770 -6.25 -27.78 -1.22
N HIS A 771 -5.51 -27.14 -0.32
CA HIS A 771 -5.22 -25.69 -0.41
C HIS A 771 -4.01 -25.34 -1.27
N ILE A 772 -3.32 -26.32 -1.85
CA ILE A 772 -2.10 -26.12 -2.64
C ILE A 772 -2.45 -25.97 -4.14
N PRO A 773 -1.91 -24.96 -4.85
CA PRO A 773 -1.98 -24.91 -6.31
C PRO A 773 -1.44 -26.19 -6.95
N ILE A 774 -2.11 -26.69 -8.00
CA ILE A 774 -1.77 -27.99 -8.63
C ILE A 774 -0.31 -28.04 -9.09
N ASP A 775 0.22 -26.94 -9.62
CA ASP A 775 1.60 -26.80 -10.10
C ASP A 775 2.66 -26.81 -8.99
N LYS A 776 2.27 -26.58 -7.73
CA LYS A 776 3.18 -26.50 -6.57
C LYS A 776 3.21 -27.74 -5.70
N ILE A 777 2.26 -28.66 -5.87
CA ILE A 777 2.14 -29.87 -5.04
C ILE A 777 3.42 -30.71 -5.11
N ASP A 778 3.90 -31.07 -6.30
CA ASP A 778 5.04 -31.97 -6.45
C ASP A 778 6.36 -31.38 -5.87
N PRO A 779 6.72 -30.11 -6.15
CA PRO A 779 7.86 -29.46 -5.49
C PRO A 779 7.74 -29.40 -3.96
N PHE A 780 6.54 -29.15 -3.43
CA PHE A 780 6.31 -29.09 -1.99
C PHE A 780 6.49 -30.48 -1.34
N LEU A 781 5.90 -31.53 -1.91
CA LEU A 781 6.04 -32.91 -1.42
C LEU A 781 7.50 -33.40 -1.45
N ALA A 782 8.25 -33.05 -2.50
CA ALA A 782 9.68 -33.34 -2.57
C ALA A 782 10.45 -32.72 -1.40
N SER A 783 10.09 -31.50 -0.99
CA SER A 783 10.69 -30.84 0.18
C SER A 783 10.31 -31.51 1.51
N LEU A 784 9.08 -32.04 1.65
CA LEU A 784 8.69 -32.80 2.84
C LEU A 784 9.51 -34.09 2.98
N LYS A 785 9.68 -34.84 1.88
CA LYS A 785 10.52 -36.04 1.88
C LYS A 785 11.96 -35.71 2.26
N ARG A 786 12.50 -34.57 1.80
CA ARG A 786 13.86 -34.13 2.09
C ARG A 786 14.08 -33.91 3.59
N ILE A 787 13.17 -33.22 4.27
CA ILE A 787 13.34 -32.84 5.69
C ILE A 787 13.14 -34.03 6.64
N ILE A 788 12.25 -34.97 6.29
CA ILE A 788 11.96 -36.14 7.12
C ILE A 788 13.20 -37.03 7.21
N ARG A 789 13.58 -37.48 8.40
CA ARG A 789 14.67 -38.44 8.58
C ARG A 789 14.34 -39.79 7.95
N PRO A 790 15.36 -40.54 7.51
CA PRO A 790 15.20 -41.97 7.25
C PRO A 790 14.55 -42.66 8.46
N GLY A 791 13.42 -43.34 8.29
CA GLY A 791 12.59 -43.91 9.36
C GLY A 791 11.52 -42.98 9.97
N GLY A 792 11.52 -41.70 9.62
CA GLY A 792 10.53 -40.70 10.07
C GLY A 792 9.20 -40.76 9.31
N SER A 793 8.20 -40.02 9.78
CA SER A 793 6.84 -40.06 9.23
C SER A 793 6.26 -38.70 8.84
N PHE A 794 5.36 -38.77 7.87
CA PHE A 794 4.47 -37.70 7.44
C PHE A 794 3.02 -38.04 7.79
N ILE A 795 2.33 -37.14 8.48
CA ILE A 795 0.90 -37.23 8.79
C ILE A 795 0.16 -36.23 7.92
N LEU A 796 -0.81 -36.71 7.16
CA LEU A 796 -1.67 -35.90 6.29
C LEU A 796 -3.09 -35.94 6.81
N MET A 797 -3.71 -34.77 7.00
CA MET A 797 -5.15 -34.61 7.19
C MET A 797 -5.77 -34.00 5.93
N ASP A 798 -6.74 -34.67 5.31
CA ASP A 798 -7.45 -34.13 4.15
C ASP A 798 -8.86 -34.74 4.01
N HIS A 799 -9.72 -34.08 3.24
CA HIS A 799 -11.07 -34.57 2.94
C HIS A 799 -11.02 -35.75 1.97
N HIS A 800 -11.77 -36.81 2.24
CA HIS A 800 -12.00 -37.90 1.28
C HIS A 800 -13.08 -37.52 0.24
N ALA A 801 -12.84 -36.48 -0.56
CA ALA A 801 -13.81 -35.88 -1.49
C ALA A 801 -13.97 -36.69 -2.79
N HIS A 802 -14.46 -37.93 -2.67
CA HIS A 802 -14.55 -38.93 -3.73
C HIS A 802 -15.77 -38.78 -4.66
N THR A 803 -16.75 -37.93 -4.32
CA THR A 803 -17.93 -37.65 -5.16
C THR A 803 -18.10 -36.15 -5.39
N LYS A 804 -18.79 -35.78 -6.47
CA LYS A 804 -19.08 -34.37 -6.78
C LYS A 804 -19.96 -33.70 -5.73
N ALA A 805 -20.92 -34.43 -5.16
CA ALA A 805 -21.77 -33.93 -4.07
C ALA A 805 -20.93 -33.57 -2.84
N LEU A 806 -19.99 -34.43 -2.45
CA LEU A 806 -19.10 -34.18 -1.33
C LEU A 806 -18.14 -33.03 -1.60
N GLN A 807 -17.60 -32.90 -2.82
CA GLN A 807 -16.80 -31.74 -3.23
C GLN A 807 -17.60 -30.43 -3.09
N ASN A 808 -18.86 -30.41 -3.48
CA ASN A 808 -19.73 -29.24 -3.34
C ASN A 808 -20.00 -28.93 -1.85
N LEU A 809 -20.26 -29.96 -1.03
CA LEU A 809 -20.46 -29.81 0.42
C LEU A 809 -19.24 -29.17 1.08
N VAL A 810 -18.03 -29.73 0.87
CA VAL A 810 -16.82 -29.20 1.53
C VAL A 810 -16.47 -27.79 1.04
N ASN A 811 -16.80 -27.43 -0.20
CA ASN A 811 -16.71 -26.05 -0.69
C ASN A 811 -17.60 -25.10 0.10
N VAL A 812 -18.89 -25.44 0.28
CA VAL A 812 -19.84 -24.60 1.02
C VAL A 812 -19.47 -24.54 2.50
N VAL A 813 -19.07 -25.67 3.10
CA VAL A 813 -18.63 -25.74 4.50
C VAL A 813 -17.41 -24.86 4.76
N HIS A 814 -16.42 -24.84 3.87
CA HIS A 814 -15.27 -23.92 3.96
C HIS A 814 -15.72 -22.46 3.90
N SER A 815 -16.67 -22.13 3.03
CA SER A 815 -17.27 -20.79 3.00
C SER A 815 -18.04 -20.45 4.29
N ILE A 816 -18.75 -21.39 4.89
CA ILE A 816 -19.43 -21.19 6.19
C ILE A 816 -18.40 -20.98 7.32
N PHE A 817 -17.31 -21.74 7.30
CA PHE A 817 -16.22 -21.59 8.26
C PHE A 817 -15.55 -20.21 8.14
N ASN A 818 -15.20 -19.81 6.92
CA ASN A 818 -14.57 -18.53 6.62
C ASN A 818 -15.45 -17.35 7.03
N VAL A 819 -16.75 -17.41 6.73
CA VAL A 819 -17.67 -16.32 7.05
C VAL A 819 -17.85 -16.16 8.56
N ALA A 820 -17.94 -17.26 9.29
CA ALA A 820 -18.08 -17.25 10.74
C ALA A 820 -16.80 -16.79 11.47
N THR A 821 -15.63 -17.09 10.90
CA THR A 821 -14.32 -16.69 11.45
C THR A 821 -13.86 -15.30 11.00
N GLY A 822 -14.64 -14.62 10.15
CA GLY A 822 -14.38 -13.23 9.77
C GLY A 822 -13.42 -13.06 8.59
N VAL A 823 -13.26 -14.07 7.73
CA VAL A 823 -12.53 -13.98 6.47
C VAL A 823 -13.31 -13.14 5.45
N THR A 824 -12.67 -12.13 4.87
CA THR A 824 -13.35 -11.20 3.95
C THR A 824 -13.78 -11.91 2.66
N PRO A 825 -14.81 -11.40 1.95
CA PRO A 825 -15.26 -11.97 0.68
C PRO A 825 -14.14 -12.12 -0.36
N GLU A 826 -13.25 -11.12 -0.45
CA GLU A 826 -12.14 -11.12 -1.40
C GLU A 826 -11.10 -12.19 -1.06
N ALA A 827 -10.84 -12.41 0.23
CA ALA A 827 -9.93 -13.46 0.69
C ALA A 827 -10.51 -14.85 0.46
N ASN A 828 -11.81 -15.06 0.72
CA ASN A 828 -12.49 -16.32 0.44
C ASN A 828 -12.51 -16.65 -1.06
N GLN A 829 -12.69 -15.66 -1.94
CA GLN A 829 -12.69 -15.88 -3.39
C GLN A 829 -11.31 -16.28 -3.94
N ARG A 830 -10.23 -15.82 -3.30
CA ARG A 830 -8.85 -16.15 -3.68
C ARG A 830 -8.35 -17.45 -3.06
N GLU A 831 -9.13 -18.06 -2.16
CA GLU A 831 -8.77 -19.31 -1.51
C GLU A 831 -8.78 -20.47 -2.52
N ILE A 832 -7.70 -21.25 -2.52
CA ILE A 832 -7.56 -22.41 -3.38
C ILE A 832 -8.24 -23.60 -2.72
N ARG A 833 -9.05 -24.33 -3.51
CA ARG A 833 -9.88 -25.46 -3.05
C ARG A 833 -9.83 -26.62 -4.06
N ASN A 834 -8.73 -27.35 -4.05
CA ASN A 834 -8.47 -28.53 -4.87
C ASN A 834 -8.83 -29.82 -4.12
N PHE A 835 -10.12 -29.99 -3.78
CA PHE A 835 -10.58 -31.18 -3.04
C PHE A 835 -10.45 -32.45 -3.89
N GLN A 836 -9.77 -33.46 -3.36
CA GLN A 836 -9.48 -34.74 -4.04
C GLN A 836 -9.83 -35.94 -3.17
N SER A 837 -9.79 -37.15 -3.73
CA SER A 837 -9.92 -38.38 -2.94
C SER A 837 -8.62 -38.72 -2.21
N LEU A 838 -8.71 -39.46 -1.10
CA LEU A 838 -7.50 -39.98 -0.40
C LEU A 838 -6.66 -40.91 -1.29
N GLN A 839 -7.30 -41.63 -2.23
CA GLN A 839 -6.58 -42.49 -3.17
C GLN A 839 -5.68 -41.65 -4.08
N TYR A 840 -6.17 -40.50 -4.56
CA TYR A 840 -5.37 -39.56 -5.34
C TYR A 840 -4.14 -39.07 -4.57
N TRP A 841 -4.30 -38.73 -3.28
CA TRP A 841 -3.18 -38.29 -2.44
C TRP A 841 -2.17 -39.42 -2.17
N LYS A 842 -2.65 -40.64 -1.96
CA LYS A 842 -1.80 -41.82 -1.79
C LYS A 842 -0.89 -42.02 -3.01
N ASP A 843 -1.47 -42.10 -4.21
CA ASP A 843 -0.73 -42.39 -5.44
C ASP A 843 0.37 -41.34 -5.69
N ARG A 844 0.08 -40.07 -5.37
CA ARG A 844 1.04 -38.97 -5.47
C ARG A 844 2.17 -39.04 -4.45
N LEU A 845 1.88 -39.38 -3.20
CA LEU A 845 2.92 -39.47 -2.15
C LEU A 845 3.82 -40.70 -2.35
N GLU A 846 3.27 -41.81 -2.85
CA GLU A 846 4.04 -43.00 -3.25
C GLU A 846 4.98 -42.72 -4.42
N ALA A 847 4.56 -41.91 -5.40
CA ALA A 847 5.43 -41.44 -6.49
C ALA A 847 6.63 -40.61 -5.98
N HIS A 848 6.50 -39.94 -4.84
CA HIS A 848 7.60 -39.23 -4.16
C HIS A 848 8.41 -40.12 -3.22
N GLY A 849 8.19 -41.43 -3.21
CA GLY A 849 8.98 -42.38 -2.42
C GLY A 849 8.72 -42.30 -0.91
N MET A 850 7.51 -41.94 -0.52
CA MET A 850 6.97 -42.17 0.81
C MET A 850 6.04 -43.38 0.78
N THR A 851 6.04 -44.20 1.83
CA THR A 851 5.25 -45.45 1.86
C THR A 851 4.06 -45.29 2.80
N LEU A 852 2.85 -45.64 2.37
CA LEU A 852 1.66 -45.60 3.22
C LEU A 852 1.80 -46.58 4.39
N TYR A 853 1.53 -46.10 5.60
CA TYR A 853 1.49 -46.93 6.81
C TYR A 853 0.28 -47.87 6.78
N LYS A 854 0.46 -49.13 7.21
CA LYS A 854 -0.50 -50.25 7.02
C LYS A 854 -1.87 -50.10 7.74
N HIS A 855 -2.15 -48.98 8.40
CA HIS A 855 -3.42 -48.74 9.11
C HIS A 855 -4.48 -48.07 8.21
N LYS A 856 -5.76 -48.31 8.51
CA LYS A 856 -6.88 -47.62 7.85
C LYS A 856 -6.87 -46.12 8.20
N PRO A 857 -7.29 -45.23 7.27
CA PRO A 857 -7.49 -43.81 7.58
C PRO A 857 -8.38 -43.64 8.81
N LEU A 858 -7.97 -42.79 9.74
CA LEU A 858 -8.81 -42.46 10.90
C LEU A 858 -9.69 -41.26 10.54
N MET A 859 -10.97 -41.34 10.87
CA MET A 859 -11.94 -40.28 10.64
C MET A 859 -12.67 -39.97 11.94
N ARG A 860 -13.04 -38.70 12.13
CA ARG A 860 -13.83 -38.28 13.28
C ARG A 860 -15.26 -38.81 13.15
N ARG A 861 -15.77 -39.42 14.24
CA ARG A 861 -17.15 -39.92 14.29
C ARG A 861 -18.14 -38.75 14.19
N GLY A 862 -19.04 -38.81 13.21
CA GLY A 862 -20.08 -37.79 12.99
C GLY A 862 -19.63 -36.55 12.22
N ASP A 863 -18.42 -36.55 11.63
CA ASP A 863 -17.97 -35.50 10.71
C ASP A 863 -18.45 -35.81 9.27
N PRO A 864 -19.41 -35.04 8.73
CA PRO A 864 -19.96 -35.30 7.40
C PRO A 864 -19.02 -34.88 6.25
N THR A 865 -17.93 -34.17 6.56
CA THR A 865 -16.95 -33.72 5.55
C THR A 865 -15.91 -34.79 5.20
N LEU A 866 -15.99 -35.97 5.82
CA LEU A 866 -15.05 -37.10 5.67
C LEU A 866 -13.58 -36.68 5.79
N ASN A 867 -13.27 -35.83 6.75
CA ASN A 867 -11.91 -35.40 7.02
C ASN A 867 -11.11 -36.53 7.67
N ALA A 868 -10.07 -37.01 6.99
CA ALA A 868 -9.35 -38.22 7.35
C ALA A 868 -7.86 -37.94 7.60
N ILE A 869 -7.29 -38.64 8.57
CA ILE A 869 -5.86 -38.58 8.90
C ILE A 869 -5.17 -39.91 8.56
N VAL A 870 -4.04 -39.79 7.88
CA VAL A 870 -3.24 -40.93 7.37
C VAL A 870 -1.74 -40.69 7.61
N ARG A 871 -0.96 -41.78 7.72
CA ARG A 871 0.48 -41.75 7.95
C ARG A 871 1.25 -42.33 6.76
N PHE A 872 2.37 -41.70 6.42
CA PHE A 872 3.37 -42.18 5.46
C PHE A 872 4.76 -42.20 6.11
N ASP A 873 5.66 -43.09 5.66
CA ASP A 873 7.01 -43.26 6.22
C ASP A 873 8.11 -43.11 5.15
N LYS A 874 9.29 -42.63 5.58
CA LYS A 874 10.54 -42.58 4.77
C LYS A 874 11.47 -43.75 5.15
N PRO A 875 12.17 -44.43 4.21
CA PRO A 875 13.09 -45.57 4.50
C PRO A 875 14.41 -45.17 5.20
N LEU A 876 15.10 -46.08 5.94
CA LEU A 876 16.36 -45.88 6.73
C LEU A 876 17.69 -45.87 5.91
N THR A 877 18.75 -45.15 6.36
CA THR A 877 20.16 -45.10 5.81
C THR A 877 21.22 -44.73 6.91
N GLU A 878 22.49 -45.20 6.85
CA GLU A 878 23.60 -45.11 7.88
C GLU A 878 24.39 -43.75 8.00
N ALA A 879 25.11 -43.47 9.12
CA ALA A 879 25.75 -42.16 9.49
C ALA A 879 27.31 -42.16 9.69
N THR A 880 28.00 -41.01 9.52
CA THR A 880 29.48 -40.77 9.52
C THR A 880 29.93 -39.48 10.29
N PRO A 881 31.23 -39.20 10.56
CA PRO A 881 31.69 -37.97 11.26
C PRO A 881 31.28 -36.64 10.60
N ALA A 882 31.20 -36.61 9.27
CA ALA A 882 30.67 -35.45 8.54
C ALA A 882 29.18 -35.21 8.87
N THR A 883 28.41 -36.29 9.03
CA THR A 883 27.01 -36.18 9.43
C THR A 883 26.82 -35.74 10.89
N ILE A 884 27.82 -35.89 11.76
CA ILE A 884 27.79 -35.37 13.14
C ILE A 884 27.94 -33.84 13.13
N ALA A 885 28.92 -33.31 12.38
CA ALA A 885 29.11 -31.87 12.23
C ALA A 885 27.92 -31.20 11.52
N GLU A 886 27.36 -31.83 10.48
CA GLU A 886 26.13 -31.40 9.81
C GLU A 886 24.92 -31.44 10.77
N SER A 887 24.83 -32.46 11.62
CA SER A 887 23.75 -32.56 12.61
C SER A 887 23.80 -31.48 13.70
N LEU A 888 25.01 -31.09 14.13
CA LEU A 888 25.21 -29.97 15.06
C LEU A 888 24.95 -28.63 14.38
N GLN A 889 25.39 -28.43 13.14
CA GLN A 889 25.07 -27.23 12.34
C GLN A 889 23.57 -27.07 12.05
N ALA A 890 22.82 -28.17 12.05
CA ALA A 890 21.36 -28.16 11.94
C ALA A 890 20.67 -27.72 13.24
N GLN A 891 21.38 -27.66 14.37
CA GLN A 891 20.82 -27.17 15.64
C GLN A 891 20.78 -25.64 15.66
N PRO A 892 19.62 -25.04 15.96
CA PRO A 892 19.44 -23.58 15.95
C PRO A 892 20.25 -22.85 17.01
N GLU A 893 20.51 -23.51 18.15
CA GLU A 893 21.31 -22.96 19.26
C GLU A 893 22.81 -22.97 18.94
N TYR A 894 23.22 -23.83 18.02
CA TYR A 894 24.62 -24.01 17.61
C TYR A 894 25.03 -23.06 16.47
N ASN A 895 24.18 -22.85 15.46
CA ASN A 895 24.59 -22.20 14.21
C ASN A 895 24.31 -20.68 14.21
N ARG A 896 25.32 -19.87 13.87
CA ARG A 896 25.20 -18.42 13.67
C ARG A 896 25.55 -18.02 12.23
N THR A 897 25.17 -16.81 11.82
CA THR A 897 25.42 -16.40 10.44
C THR A 897 26.84 -15.85 10.28
N GLN A 898 27.60 -16.37 9.33
CA GLN A 898 29.01 -16.02 9.10
C GLN A 898 29.25 -14.53 8.81
N MET A 899 28.22 -13.76 8.48
CA MET A 899 28.35 -12.31 8.28
C MET A 899 28.55 -11.53 9.59
N GLN A 900 28.17 -12.11 10.74
CA GLN A 900 28.23 -11.42 12.03
C GLN A 900 29.67 -11.20 12.50
N THR A 901 30.58 -12.16 12.24
CA THR A 901 32.00 -12.02 12.58
C THR A 901 32.63 -10.77 11.94
N TYR A 902 32.12 -10.33 10.79
CA TYR A 902 32.61 -9.12 10.11
C TYR A 902 31.80 -7.88 10.50
N LEU A 903 30.47 -7.97 10.51
CA LEU A 903 29.58 -6.82 10.72
C LEU A 903 29.50 -6.36 12.17
N THR A 904 30.11 -7.05 13.13
CA THR A 904 30.25 -6.54 14.51
C THR A 904 31.46 -5.61 14.69
N ALA A 905 32.38 -5.58 13.72
CA ALA A 905 33.56 -4.73 13.79
C ALA A 905 33.27 -3.21 13.91
N PRO A 906 32.28 -2.64 13.19
CA PRO A 906 31.96 -1.22 13.32
C PRO A 906 31.32 -0.88 14.68
N GLU A 907 30.53 -1.80 15.26
CA GLU A 907 29.95 -1.62 16.60
C GLU A 907 31.04 -1.49 17.67
N TRP A 908 32.05 -2.36 17.62
CA TRP A 908 33.21 -2.29 18.50
C TRP A 908 34.09 -1.07 18.23
N GLN A 909 34.12 -0.57 16.99
CA GLN A 909 34.79 0.69 16.68
C GLN A 909 34.12 1.87 17.39
N ASN A 910 32.78 1.87 17.53
CA ASN A 910 32.04 2.86 18.30
C ASN A 910 32.33 2.74 19.81
N VAL A 911 32.44 1.52 20.36
CA VAL A 911 32.87 1.30 21.76
C VAL A 911 34.25 1.90 22.01
N ARG A 912 35.22 1.58 21.14
CA ARG A 912 36.59 2.09 21.25
C ARG A 912 36.64 3.63 21.09
N ALA A 913 35.82 4.20 20.21
CA ALA A 913 35.73 5.65 20.05
C ALA A 913 35.22 6.35 21.33
N ALA A 914 34.25 5.75 22.02
CA ALA A 914 33.75 6.29 23.29
C ALA A 914 34.81 6.21 24.40
N GLN A 915 35.55 5.09 24.51
CA GLN A 915 36.66 4.94 25.45
C GLN A 915 37.80 5.94 25.16
N ARG A 916 38.21 6.08 23.90
CA ARG A 916 39.23 7.05 23.48
C ARG A 916 38.81 8.47 23.80
N TYR A 917 37.55 8.82 23.54
CA TYR A 917 37.03 10.13 23.90
C TYR A 917 37.10 10.36 25.42
N ALA A 918 36.68 9.39 26.22
CA ALA A 918 36.75 9.47 27.68
C ALA A 918 38.20 9.65 28.18
N MET A 919 39.15 8.87 27.66
CA MET A 919 40.57 8.98 28.02
C MET A 919 41.21 10.30 27.55
N PHE A 920 40.81 10.82 26.39
CA PHE A 920 41.37 12.05 25.83
C PHE A 920 40.97 13.27 26.65
N VAL A 921 39.69 13.38 27.02
CA VAL A 921 39.18 14.53 27.80
C VAL A 921 39.68 14.57 29.26
N GLU A 922 40.40 13.53 29.69
CA GLU A 922 41.15 13.54 30.94
C GLU A 922 42.45 14.33 30.83
N LYS A 923 43.14 14.24 29.69
CA LYS A 923 44.48 14.81 29.48
C LYS A 923 44.44 16.14 28.74
N GLU A 924 43.50 16.31 27.83
CA GLU A 924 43.43 17.43 26.89
C GLU A 924 42.01 18.03 26.82
N PRO A 925 41.86 19.32 26.46
CA PRO A 925 40.56 19.93 26.24
C PRO A 925 39.75 19.24 25.12
N ALA A 926 38.45 19.07 25.32
CA ALA A 926 37.58 18.34 24.39
C ALA A 926 37.51 18.94 22.97
N TYR A 927 37.85 20.22 22.78
CA TYR A 927 37.89 20.85 21.46
C TYR A 927 39.14 20.46 20.63
N ARG A 928 40.17 19.87 21.25
CA ARG A 928 41.33 19.29 20.55
C ARG A 928 41.11 17.85 20.08
N TYR A 929 39.98 17.24 20.43
CA TYR A 929 39.69 15.86 20.06
C TYR A 929 39.44 15.73 18.54
N PRO A 930 39.99 14.71 17.87
CA PRO A 930 39.90 14.56 16.41
C PRO A 930 38.55 13.96 15.96
N TYR A 931 37.43 14.67 16.18
CA TYR A 931 36.07 14.19 15.90
C TYR A 931 35.85 13.69 14.47
N PHE A 932 36.30 14.45 13.46
CA PHE A 932 36.12 14.07 12.05
C PHE A 932 36.96 12.85 11.65
N SER A 933 38.15 12.68 12.24
CA SER A 933 38.99 11.50 12.03
C SER A 933 38.33 10.25 12.60
N GLU A 934 37.64 10.36 13.74
CA GLU A 934 36.87 9.24 14.32
C GLU A 934 35.67 8.85 13.45
N ILE A 935 34.94 9.83 12.88
CA ILE A 935 33.87 9.56 11.91
C ILE A 935 34.42 8.83 10.68
N GLY A 936 35.52 9.33 10.11
CA GLY A 936 36.18 8.68 8.97
C GLY A 936 36.67 7.27 9.31
N GLY A 937 37.21 7.06 10.52
CA GLY A 937 37.63 5.76 11.02
C GLY A 937 36.49 4.75 11.09
N PHE A 938 35.33 5.15 11.63
CA PHE A 938 34.13 4.30 11.68
C PHE A 938 33.68 3.86 10.28
N TRP A 939 33.49 4.82 9.36
CA TRP A 939 33.00 4.49 8.01
C TRP A 939 34.01 3.69 7.18
N LYS A 940 35.31 3.86 7.45
CA LYS A 940 36.35 3.02 6.86
C LYS A 940 36.25 1.56 7.35
N VAL A 941 36.12 1.34 8.66
CA VAL A 941 35.90 0.00 9.23
C VAL A 941 34.61 -0.61 8.69
N TYR A 942 33.52 0.16 8.65
CA TYR A 942 32.24 -0.30 8.08
C TYR A 942 32.38 -0.72 6.61
N GLY A 943 33.01 0.11 5.76
CA GLY A 943 33.20 -0.23 4.35
C GLY A 943 34.04 -1.50 4.16
N GLN A 944 35.06 -1.71 4.99
CA GLN A 944 35.92 -2.89 4.93
C GLN A 944 35.24 -4.14 5.48
N ALA A 945 34.50 -4.03 6.58
CA ALA A 945 33.65 -5.08 7.14
C ALA A 945 32.55 -5.51 6.16
N TRP A 946 31.89 -4.54 5.52
CA TRP A 946 30.91 -4.78 4.46
C TRP A 946 31.52 -5.55 3.29
N GLN A 947 32.70 -5.14 2.81
CA GLN A 947 33.40 -5.83 1.72
C GLN A 947 33.82 -7.26 2.11
N ALA A 948 34.21 -7.48 3.37
CA ALA A 948 34.53 -8.81 3.88
C ALA A 948 33.28 -9.71 3.93
N ALA A 949 32.16 -9.20 4.44
CA ALA A 949 30.87 -9.89 4.47
C ALA A 949 30.33 -10.19 3.06
N GLN A 950 30.42 -9.22 2.12
CA GLN A 950 29.92 -9.36 0.75
C GLN A 950 30.59 -10.48 -0.04
N LYS A 951 31.85 -10.80 0.25
CA LYS A 951 32.54 -11.91 -0.43
C LYS A 951 31.97 -13.28 -0.11
N ARG A 952 31.16 -13.40 0.95
CA ARG A 952 30.63 -14.68 1.45
C ARG A 952 29.10 -14.72 1.51
N ASN A 953 28.44 -13.56 1.48
CA ASN A 953 26.99 -13.44 1.58
C ASN A 953 26.43 -12.62 0.40
N GLY A 954 25.22 -12.97 -0.05
CA GLY A 954 24.54 -12.23 -1.11
C GLY A 954 24.24 -10.79 -0.71
N LEU A 955 24.29 -9.86 -1.68
CA LEU A 955 24.12 -8.42 -1.44
C LEU A 955 22.79 -8.07 -0.76
N SER A 956 21.71 -8.77 -1.11
CA SER A 956 20.39 -8.60 -0.49
C SER A 956 20.34 -9.07 0.97
N ALA A 957 21.07 -10.14 1.30
CA ALA A 957 21.13 -10.69 2.66
C ALA A 957 21.88 -9.72 3.60
N ILE A 958 22.94 -9.06 3.11
CA ILE A 958 23.69 -8.08 3.90
C ILE A 958 22.89 -6.79 4.07
N ALA A 959 22.34 -6.25 2.98
CA ALA A 959 21.66 -4.95 3.01
C ALA A 959 20.47 -4.93 3.98
N LEU A 960 19.74 -6.04 4.08
CA LEU A 960 18.57 -6.19 4.94
C LEU A 960 18.89 -6.91 6.28
N SER A 961 20.16 -7.24 6.55
CA SER A 961 20.54 -7.84 7.83
C SER A 961 20.35 -6.86 8.99
N GLU A 962 19.95 -7.37 10.14
CA GLU A 962 19.81 -6.59 11.38
C GLU A 962 21.11 -5.87 11.75
N TYR A 963 22.25 -6.54 11.60
CA TYR A 963 23.59 -6.01 11.87
C TYR A 963 23.93 -4.83 10.96
N ASN A 964 23.56 -4.92 9.68
CA ASN A 964 23.79 -3.81 8.78
C ASN A 964 22.91 -2.59 9.13
N LEU A 965 21.63 -2.82 9.41
CA LEU A 965 20.72 -1.75 9.82
C LEU A 965 21.17 -1.11 11.14
N MET A 966 21.65 -1.91 12.10
CA MET A 966 22.26 -1.45 13.34
C MET A 966 23.50 -0.61 13.08
N ASN A 967 24.42 -1.09 12.24
CA ASN A 967 25.64 -0.35 11.89
C ASN A 967 25.37 0.98 11.19
N LEU A 968 24.39 1.02 10.28
CA LEU A 968 23.96 2.25 9.62
C LEU A 968 23.37 3.24 10.63
N PHE A 969 22.56 2.74 11.58
CA PHE A 969 22.01 3.54 12.66
C PHE A 969 23.10 4.09 13.59
N VAL A 970 24.01 3.23 14.07
CA VAL A 970 25.15 3.60 14.92
C VAL A 970 26.05 4.59 14.19
N GLY A 971 26.35 4.34 12.92
CA GLY A 971 27.16 5.23 12.08
C GLY A 971 26.54 6.59 11.86
N ALA A 972 25.23 6.64 11.56
CA ALA A 972 24.49 7.90 11.42
C ALA A 972 24.45 8.68 12.75
N SER A 973 24.18 7.98 13.86
CA SER A 973 24.17 8.57 15.21
C SER A 973 25.54 9.12 15.59
N MET A 974 26.61 8.34 15.40
CA MET A 974 27.99 8.77 15.65
C MET A 974 28.37 9.96 14.77
N THR A 975 28.02 9.93 13.48
CA THR A 975 28.30 11.02 12.54
C THR A 975 27.62 12.32 12.96
N LEU A 976 26.35 12.25 13.39
CA LEU A 976 25.62 13.41 13.88
C LEU A 976 26.23 13.93 15.19
N GLU A 977 26.48 13.05 16.15
CA GLU A 977 27.02 13.40 17.47
C GLU A 977 28.41 14.04 17.35
N TYR A 978 29.34 13.35 16.69
CA TYR A 978 30.73 13.81 16.57
C TYR A 978 30.85 14.95 15.55
N GLY A 979 29.96 15.01 14.55
CA GLY A 979 29.91 16.10 13.58
C GLY A 979 29.52 17.42 14.23
N ILE A 980 28.50 17.42 15.08
CA ILE A 980 28.11 18.61 15.86
C ILE A 980 29.25 19.00 16.82
N LYS A 981 29.81 18.04 17.57
CA LYS A 981 30.93 18.29 18.49
C LYS A 981 32.14 18.86 17.76
N GLY A 982 32.47 18.35 16.57
CA GLY A 982 33.55 18.81 15.72
C GLY A 982 33.33 20.23 15.16
N LEU A 983 32.13 20.54 14.68
CA LEU A 983 31.79 21.88 14.18
C LEU A 983 31.83 22.93 15.30
N VAL A 984 31.36 22.59 16.50
CA VAL A 984 31.44 23.46 17.68
C VAL A 984 32.89 23.62 18.15
N ALA A 985 33.69 22.56 18.11
CA ALA A 985 35.09 22.57 18.55
C ALA A 985 36.04 23.32 17.59
N ALA A 986 35.77 23.31 16.29
CA ALA A 986 36.63 23.88 15.24
C ALA A 986 37.10 25.33 15.49
N PRO A 987 36.24 26.30 15.84
CA PRO A 987 36.68 27.66 16.13
C PRO A 987 37.60 27.75 17.35
N PHE A 988 37.36 26.96 18.40
CA PHE A 988 38.22 26.95 19.60
C PHE A 988 39.59 26.34 19.31
N ALA A 989 39.65 25.26 18.51
CA ALA A 989 40.90 24.65 18.09
C ALA A 989 41.74 25.59 17.19
N LEU A 990 41.10 26.38 16.34
CA LEU A 990 41.76 27.39 15.50
C LEU A 990 42.30 28.56 16.33
N LEU A 991 41.52 29.06 17.30
CA LEU A 991 41.94 30.12 18.21
C LEU A 991 43.11 29.67 19.10
N ASP A 992 43.07 28.44 19.61
CA ASP A 992 44.13 27.87 20.43
C ASP A 992 45.44 27.68 19.64
N LYS A 993 45.36 27.23 18.37
CA LYS A 993 46.52 27.21 17.46
C LYS A 993 47.07 28.60 17.13
N ALA A 994 46.21 29.60 17.02
CA ALA A 994 46.59 30.96 16.63
C ALA A 994 47.17 31.79 17.79
N PHE A 995 46.72 31.56 19.02
CA PHE A 995 47.02 32.43 20.16
C PHE A 995 47.67 31.72 21.36
N GLY A 996 47.83 30.39 21.32
CA GLY A 996 48.51 29.60 22.36
C GLY A 996 47.91 29.84 23.74
N SER A 997 46.81 29.17 24.08
CA SER A 997 46.17 29.41 25.38
C SER A 997 46.91 28.69 26.52
N PRO A 998 47.31 29.39 27.60
CA PRO A 998 47.76 28.76 28.82
C PRO A 998 46.54 28.49 29.72
N GLU A 999 45.60 27.64 29.28
CA GLU A 999 44.56 27.15 30.19
C GLU A 999 45.01 25.83 30.83
N LYS A 1000 45.21 25.90 32.16
CA LYS A 1000 45.30 24.73 33.03
C LYS A 1000 44.05 23.85 32.85
N PRO A 1001 44.16 22.52 33.01
CA PRO A 1001 43.05 21.61 32.80
C PRO A 1001 41.83 21.98 33.65
N VAL A 1002 40.63 21.67 33.13
CA VAL A 1002 39.31 21.86 33.76
C VAL A 1002 39.16 20.92 34.98
N GLU A 1003 40.07 21.02 35.95
CA GLU A 1003 40.20 20.09 37.07
C GLU A 1003 39.49 20.57 38.34
N ALA A 1004 39.10 21.84 38.42
CA ALA A 1004 38.52 22.43 39.64
C ALA A 1004 36.99 22.61 39.65
N ILE A 1005 36.26 22.12 38.63
CA ILE A 1005 34.79 22.24 38.57
C ILE A 1005 34.15 20.89 38.94
N PRO A 1006 33.42 20.76 40.07
CA PRO A 1006 32.80 19.51 40.49
C PRO A 1006 31.88 18.87 39.44
N SER A 1007 31.08 19.68 38.74
CA SER A 1007 30.24 19.18 37.65
C SER A 1007 31.03 18.62 36.45
N ALA A 1008 32.22 19.16 36.15
CA ALA A 1008 33.08 18.58 35.11
C ALA A 1008 33.66 17.22 35.52
N GLN A 1009 33.94 17.00 36.80
CA GLN A 1009 34.36 15.71 37.35
C GLN A 1009 33.23 14.66 37.28
N GLU A 1010 31.98 15.06 37.56
CA GLU A 1010 30.82 14.17 37.44
C GLU A 1010 30.57 13.73 35.99
N ARG A 1011 30.74 14.64 35.02
CA ARG A 1011 30.67 14.30 33.59
C ARG A 1011 31.76 13.33 33.17
N ARG A 1012 32.99 13.49 33.68
CA ARG A 1012 34.09 12.54 33.44
C ARG A 1012 33.77 11.15 33.99
N ARG A 1013 33.22 11.08 35.20
CA ARG A 1013 32.76 9.81 35.80
C ARG A 1013 31.71 9.13 34.93
N SER A 1014 30.73 9.89 34.44
CA SER A 1014 29.67 9.38 33.56
C SER A 1014 30.22 8.81 32.25
N LEU A 1015 31.17 9.52 31.61
CA LEU A 1015 31.83 9.04 30.38
C LEU A 1015 32.63 7.74 30.60
N LYS A 1016 33.35 7.61 31.74
CA LYS A 1016 34.08 6.37 32.09
C LYS A 1016 33.12 5.20 32.36
N SER A 1017 32.07 5.46 33.12
CA SER A 1017 31.02 4.48 33.43
C SER A 1017 30.36 3.98 32.16
N TYR A 1018 30.01 4.89 31.25
CA TYR A 1018 29.43 4.56 29.95
C TYR A 1018 30.37 3.69 29.11
N GLY A 1019 31.65 4.09 28.96
CA GLY A 1019 32.64 3.34 28.19
C GLY A 1019 32.85 1.91 28.70
N LYS A 1020 32.94 1.72 30.03
CA LYS A 1020 33.09 0.39 30.64
C LYS A 1020 31.81 -0.46 30.56
N PHE A 1021 30.64 0.18 30.64
CA PHE A 1021 29.36 -0.53 30.58
C PHE A 1021 29.14 -1.16 29.20
N ILE A 1022 29.45 -0.43 28.13
CA ILE A 1022 29.23 -0.90 26.76
C ILE A 1022 30.21 -1.98 26.28
N GLU A 1023 31.21 -2.36 27.10
CA GLU A 1023 32.11 -3.49 26.84
C GLU A 1023 31.44 -4.86 27.04
N ASN A 1024 30.49 -4.92 27.98
CA ASN A 1024 29.87 -6.18 28.41
C ASN A 1024 28.34 -6.12 28.37
N THR A 1025 27.75 -4.97 28.05
CA THR A 1025 26.31 -4.77 28.09
C THR A 1025 25.85 -3.80 26.99
N PRO A 1026 24.77 -4.10 26.25
CA PRO A 1026 24.28 -3.20 25.20
C PRO A 1026 23.93 -1.80 25.70
N PHE A 1027 24.25 -0.77 24.90
CA PHE A 1027 24.11 0.64 25.29
C PHE A 1027 22.70 1.03 25.76
N TYR A 1028 21.65 0.42 25.20
CA TYR A 1028 20.25 0.73 25.54
C TYR A 1028 19.84 0.28 26.96
N LYS A 1029 20.70 -0.45 27.67
CA LYS A 1029 20.52 -0.78 29.10
C LYS A 1029 21.19 0.23 30.04
N TYR A 1030 21.91 1.23 29.51
CA TYR A 1030 22.62 2.20 30.33
C TYR A 1030 21.66 3.19 31.01
N PRO A 1031 21.84 3.53 32.30
CA PRO A 1031 20.93 4.40 33.05
C PRO A 1031 21.14 5.91 32.77
N TYR A 1032 20.97 6.34 31.51
CA TYR A 1032 21.27 7.71 31.06
C TYR A 1032 20.64 8.83 31.91
N PHE A 1033 19.36 8.70 32.28
CA PHE A 1033 18.65 9.72 33.06
C PHE A 1033 19.17 9.87 34.50
N LYS A 1034 19.75 8.79 35.06
CA LYS A 1034 20.39 8.82 36.39
C LYS A 1034 21.62 9.72 36.37
N ASP A 1035 22.45 9.61 35.33
CA ASP A 1035 23.65 10.43 35.17
C ASP A 1035 23.31 11.90 34.90
N ILE A 1036 22.26 12.19 34.12
CA ILE A 1036 21.75 13.56 33.92
C ILE A 1036 21.34 14.17 35.27
N SER A 1037 20.55 13.43 36.06
CA SER A 1037 20.09 13.88 37.37
C SER A 1037 21.26 14.13 38.34
N LEU A 1038 22.25 13.24 38.33
CA LEU A 1038 23.43 13.35 39.19
C LEU A 1038 24.29 14.55 38.79
N TYR A 1039 24.50 14.76 37.49
CA TYR A 1039 25.23 15.92 36.95
C TYR A 1039 24.60 17.24 37.39
N TRP A 1040 23.29 17.43 37.18
CA TRP A 1040 22.63 18.68 37.53
C TRP A 1040 22.60 18.91 39.04
N SER A 1041 22.40 17.85 39.85
CA SER A 1041 22.52 17.95 41.31
C SER A 1041 23.91 18.44 41.72
N THR A 1042 24.98 17.93 41.13
CA THR A 1042 26.35 18.39 41.39
C THR A 1042 26.58 19.82 40.90
N CYS A 1043 26.06 20.17 39.72
CA CYS A 1043 26.16 21.52 39.16
C CYS A 1043 25.52 22.59 40.06
N PHE A 1044 24.34 22.31 40.62
CA PHE A 1044 23.61 23.26 41.47
C PHE A 1044 24.06 23.27 42.93
N LYS A 1045 24.66 22.18 43.44
CA LYS A 1045 25.04 22.09 44.87
C LYS A 1045 26.51 22.35 45.15
N GLN A 1046 27.41 22.07 44.20
CA GLN A 1046 28.84 21.99 44.49
C GLN A 1046 29.71 23.00 43.72
N ASN A 1047 29.22 23.59 42.62
CA ASN A 1047 29.93 24.68 41.95
C ASN A 1047 29.87 25.95 42.84
N LYS A 1048 31.01 26.62 43.09
CA LYS A 1048 31.11 27.71 44.09
C LYS A 1048 31.31 29.12 43.52
N SER A 1049 31.49 29.27 42.21
CA SER A 1049 31.69 30.57 41.54
C SER A 1049 30.77 30.76 40.33
N LEU A 1050 30.41 32.01 40.00
CA LEU A 1050 29.56 32.32 38.85
C LEU A 1050 30.13 31.76 37.54
N SER A 1051 31.46 31.82 37.36
CA SER A 1051 32.15 31.23 36.21
C SER A 1051 32.01 29.70 36.18
N SER A 1052 32.15 29.01 37.32
CA SER A 1052 31.93 27.56 37.41
C SER A 1052 30.48 27.16 37.17
N TYR A 1053 29.51 27.99 37.58
CA TYR A 1053 28.09 27.79 37.29
C TYR A 1053 27.78 27.91 35.80
N LEU A 1054 28.24 28.98 35.14
CA LEU A 1054 28.00 29.19 33.71
C LEU A 1054 28.64 28.09 32.85
N LYS A 1055 29.88 27.70 33.17
CA LYS A 1055 30.57 26.57 32.52
C LYS A 1055 29.83 25.24 32.77
N GLY A 1056 29.33 25.03 34.00
CA GLY A 1056 28.51 23.86 34.37
C GLY A 1056 27.16 23.79 33.64
N ILE A 1057 26.45 24.91 33.52
CA ILE A 1057 25.16 24.96 32.79
C ILE A 1057 25.35 24.61 31.31
N LEU A 1058 26.40 25.15 30.67
CA LEU A 1058 26.70 24.87 29.28
C LEU A 1058 27.01 23.37 29.06
N MET A 1059 27.85 22.79 29.91
CA MET A 1059 28.20 21.37 29.86
C MET A 1059 26.99 20.47 30.19
N GLY A 1060 26.17 20.85 31.16
CA GLY A 1060 24.94 20.14 31.55
C GLY A 1060 23.88 20.14 30.47
N THR A 1061 23.73 21.25 29.76
CA THR A 1061 22.83 21.35 28.61
C THR A 1061 23.27 20.40 27.51
N GLY A 1062 24.57 20.39 27.16
CA GLY A 1062 25.13 19.45 26.20
C GLY A 1062 24.94 17.98 26.61
N MET A 1063 25.20 17.65 27.87
CA MET A 1063 24.98 16.30 28.42
C MET A 1063 23.51 15.90 28.40
N THR A 1064 22.59 16.81 28.74
CA THR A 1064 21.15 16.53 28.76
C THR A 1064 20.61 16.23 27.37
N ILE A 1065 21.06 16.97 26.35
CA ILE A 1065 20.70 16.71 24.97
C ILE A 1065 21.24 15.34 24.55
N GLU A 1066 22.53 15.07 24.78
CA GLU A 1066 23.18 13.83 24.38
C GLU A 1066 22.55 12.59 25.07
N TYR A 1067 22.52 12.58 26.40
CA TYR A 1067 22.03 11.44 27.19
C TYR A 1067 20.51 11.36 27.17
N GLY A 1068 19.80 12.49 27.01
CA GLY A 1068 18.34 12.51 26.88
C GLY A 1068 17.88 11.86 25.57
N LEU A 1069 18.55 12.18 24.45
CA LEU A 1069 18.29 11.51 23.17
C LEU A 1069 18.62 10.02 23.24
N LYS A 1070 19.80 9.65 23.80
CA LYS A 1070 20.18 8.24 23.98
C LYS A 1070 19.18 7.50 24.87
N GLY A 1071 18.72 8.11 25.97
CA GLY A 1071 17.71 7.54 26.87
C GLY A 1071 16.33 7.36 26.23
N LEU A 1072 15.86 8.31 25.43
CA LEU A 1072 14.59 8.21 24.71
C LEU A 1072 14.58 7.09 23.67
N VAL A 1073 15.70 6.89 22.97
CA VAL A 1073 15.87 5.78 22.01
C VAL A 1073 16.03 4.44 22.72
N SER A 1074 16.65 4.44 23.90
CA SER A 1074 16.95 3.21 24.65
C SER A 1074 15.69 2.50 25.18
N ALA A 1075 14.63 3.24 25.54
CA ALA A 1075 13.37 2.65 26.03
C ALA A 1075 12.69 1.69 25.03
N PRO A 1076 12.37 2.10 23.79
CA PRO A 1076 11.79 1.18 22.81
C PRO A 1076 12.76 0.08 22.40
N MET A 1077 14.07 0.34 22.33
CA MET A 1077 15.08 -0.67 22.02
C MET A 1077 15.18 -1.74 23.11
N SER A 1078 15.19 -1.34 24.39
CA SER A 1078 15.17 -2.26 25.53
C SER A 1078 13.90 -3.11 25.56
N PHE A 1079 12.77 -2.56 25.13
CA PHE A 1079 11.53 -3.33 24.95
C PHE A 1079 11.60 -4.30 23.76
N PHE A 1080 12.18 -3.88 22.63
CA PHE A 1080 12.28 -4.70 21.41
C PHE A 1080 13.28 -5.85 21.57
N TYR A 1081 14.51 -5.55 22.02
CA TYR A 1081 15.61 -6.50 22.22
C TYR A 1081 15.62 -7.16 23.61
N GLY A 1082 14.77 -6.72 24.54
CA GLY A 1082 14.57 -7.36 25.85
C GLY A 1082 13.55 -8.50 25.85
N SER A 1083 12.98 -8.84 24.68
CA SER A 1083 12.11 -10.00 24.49
C SER A 1083 12.93 -11.29 24.49
N GLU A 1084 12.42 -12.38 25.07
CA GLU A 1084 13.13 -13.67 25.14
C GLU A 1084 13.60 -14.20 23.77
N ALA A 1085 12.91 -13.85 22.69
CA ALA A 1085 13.23 -14.28 21.32
C ALA A 1085 14.42 -13.54 20.68
N LEU A 1086 14.80 -12.37 21.21
CA LEU A 1086 15.93 -11.56 20.74
C LEU A 1086 17.00 -11.38 21.84
N LYS A 1087 16.87 -12.13 22.93
CA LYS A 1087 17.84 -12.14 24.01
C LYS A 1087 19.12 -12.78 23.46
N GLU A 1088 20.12 -11.96 23.19
CA GLU A 1088 21.43 -12.44 22.77
C GLU A 1088 21.91 -13.48 23.79
N ALA A 1089 22.20 -14.70 23.30
CA ALA A 1089 22.73 -15.76 24.15
C ALA A 1089 24.02 -15.27 24.82
N GLU A 1090 24.13 -15.51 26.12
CA GLU A 1090 25.27 -15.07 26.94
C GLU A 1090 26.52 -15.96 26.70
N THR A 1091 26.32 -17.06 25.97
CA THR A 1091 27.29 -18.12 25.68
C THR A 1091 27.33 -18.47 24.17
N ILE A 1092 28.37 -19.19 23.77
CA ILE A 1092 28.63 -19.65 22.40
C ILE A 1092 29.10 -21.11 22.41
N HIS A 1093 28.67 -21.87 21.41
CA HIS A 1093 28.96 -23.30 21.28
C HIS A 1093 30.17 -23.56 20.37
N LEU A 1094 30.98 -24.55 20.73
CA LEU A 1094 32.16 -24.98 19.99
C LEU A 1094 32.20 -26.50 19.86
N LEU A 1095 32.71 -26.98 18.74
CA LEU A 1095 33.13 -28.36 18.59
C LEU A 1095 34.64 -28.45 18.80
N MET A 1096 35.04 -29.16 19.83
CA MET A 1096 36.42 -29.29 20.27
C MET A 1096 36.88 -30.74 20.11
N GLN A 1097 38.08 -30.93 19.59
CA GLN A 1097 38.77 -32.21 19.68
C GLN A 1097 39.68 -32.17 20.92
N ASP A 1098 39.36 -32.98 21.93
CA ASP A 1098 40.03 -33.05 23.22
C ASP A 1098 40.61 -34.45 23.42
N ARG A 1099 41.84 -34.66 22.92
CA ARG A 1099 42.48 -35.99 22.91
C ARG A 1099 43.02 -36.40 24.28
N GLU A 1100 43.29 -35.44 25.15
CA GLU A 1100 43.87 -35.66 26.47
C GLU A 1100 42.84 -35.52 27.61
N ASN A 1101 41.58 -35.18 27.27
CA ASN A 1101 40.47 -35.03 28.20
C ASN A 1101 40.71 -33.95 29.28
N GLN A 1102 41.37 -32.84 28.93
CA GLN A 1102 41.78 -31.80 29.89
C GLN A 1102 41.00 -30.48 29.75
N LEU A 1103 40.10 -30.36 28.78
CA LEU A 1103 39.46 -29.10 28.41
C LEU A 1103 38.72 -28.42 29.58
N GLU A 1104 38.05 -29.19 30.44
CA GLU A 1104 37.28 -28.69 31.60
C GLU A 1104 38.17 -28.15 32.74
N SER A 1105 39.46 -28.47 32.75
CA SER A 1105 40.40 -28.01 33.79
C SER A 1105 40.99 -26.62 33.53
N ILE A 1106 40.78 -26.06 32.32
CA ILE A 1106 41.41 -24.82 31.86
C ILE A 1106 40.72 -23.56 32.39
N ASP A 1107 39.38 -23.52 32.38
CA ASP A 1107 38.59 -22.43 32.95
C ASP A 1107 37.23 -22.97 33.41
N PRO A 1108 36.77 -22.64 34.63
CA PRO A 1108 35.49 -23.14 35.17
C PRO A 1108 34.26 -22.68 34.38
N ALA A 1109 34.40 -21.73 33.45
CA ALA A 1109 33.33 -21.28 32.58
C ALA A 1109 33.13 -22.17 31.33
N ILE A 1110 33.93 -23.22 31.14
CA ILE A 1110 33.77 -24.17 30.03
C ILE A 1110 32.81 -25.29 30.44
N VAL A 1111 31.70 -25.43 29.70
CA VAL A 1111 30.67 -26.45 29.96
C VAL A 1111 30.66 -27.46 28.81
N VAL A 1112 30.83 -28.76 29.10
CA VAL A 1112 30.72 -29.84 28.11
C VAL A 1112 29.26 -30.28 28.00
N LEU A 1113 28.69 -30.21 26.80
CA LEU A 1113 27.29 -30.54 26.51
C LEU A 1113 27.14 -31.99 26.04
N GLU A 1114 28.01 -32.45 25.14
CA GLU A 1114 27.97 -33.80 24.57
C GLU A 1114 29.38 -34.31 24.25
N THR A 1115 29.62 -35.61 24.40
CA THR A 1115 30.89 -36.28 24.08
C THR A 1115 30.67 -37.38 23.05
N TYR A 1116 31.48 -37.41 22.00
CA TYR A 1116 31.49 -38.46 20.96
C TYR A 1116 32.79 -39.29 21.11
N PRO A 1117 32.75 -40.41 21.84
CA PRO A 1117 33.95 -41.14 22.25
C PRO A 1117 34.74 -41.73 21.07
N GLU A 1118 34.03 -42.20 20.04
CA GLU A 1118 34.64 -42.86 18.87
C GLU A 1118 35.55 -41.94 18.04
N HIS A 1119 35.43 -40.62 18.22
CA HIS A 1119 36.20 -39.61 17.48
C HIS A 1119 36.93 -38.59 18.37
N ALA A 1120 36.92 -38.78 19.70
CA ALA A 1120 37.46 -37.83 20.69
C ALA A 1120 36.95 -36.39 20.53
N LEU A 1121 35.66 -36.23 20.18
CA LEU A 1121 35.02 -34.93 20.01
C LEU A 1121 34.17 -34.57 21.23
N LYS A 1122 34.18 -33.30 21.60
CA LYS A 1122 33.31 -32.70 22.62
C LYS A 1122 32.59 -31.48 22.06
N HIS A 1123 31.28 -31.44 22.24
CA HIS A 1123 30.48 -30.23 22.06
C HIS A 1123 30.49 -29.45 23.37
N VAL A 1124 30.97 -28.21 23.34
CA VAL A 1124 31.14 -27.37 24.54
C VAL A 1124 30.51 -25.99 24.38
N GLU A 1125 30.27 -25.33 25.49
CA GLU A 1125 29.68 -24.00 25.60
C GLU A 1125 30.56 -23.10 26.50
N ILE A 1126 30.82 -21.86 26.06
CA ILE A 1126 31.61 -20.86 26.80
C ILE A 1126 30.98 -19.45 26.76
N PRO A 1127 31.24 -18.55 27.73
CA PRO A 1127 30.75 -17.17 27.73
C PRO A 1127 31.27 -16.31 26.56
N ARG A 1128 30.49 -15.30 26.16
CA ARG A 1128 30.72 -14.44 24.98
C ARG A 1128 31.54 -13.17 25.23
N TYR A 1129 31.76 -12.39 24.16
CA TYR A 1129 32.40 -11.07 24.14
C TYR A 1129 33.87 -11.11 24.62
N MET A 1130 34.28 -10.17 25.47
CA MET A 1130 35.63 -10.14 26.02
C MET A 1130 35.99 -11.43 26.75
N ARG A 1131 35.02 -12.06 27.43
CA ARG A 1131 35.24 -13.30 28.17
C ARG A 1131 35.58 -14.49 27.26
N PHE A 1132 34.98 -14.54 26.07
CA PHE A 1132 35.32 -15.51 25.03
C PHE A 1132 36.80 -15.38 24.62
N THR A 1133 37.23 -14.15 24.36
CA THR A 1133 38.62 -13.85 23.97
C THR A 1133 39.61 -14.29 25.05
N GLU A 1134 39.30 -14.04 26.33
CA GLU A 1134 40.13 -14.47 27.46
C GLU A 1134 40.24 -16.00 27.56
N ILE A 1135 39.13 -16.72 27.44
CA ILE A 1135 39.10 -18.19 27.55
C ILE A 1135 39.87 -18.82 26.38
N MET A 1136 39.66 -18.36 25.16
CA MET A 1136 40.38 -18.87 23.99
C MET A 1136 41.89 -18.61 24.07
N ARG A 1137 42.32 -17.49 24.68
CA ARG A 1137 43.75 -17.24 24.97
C ARG A 1137 44.31 -18.23 25.99
N LYS A 1138 43.55 -18.58 27.03
CA LYS A 1138 43.96 -19.63 27.98
C LYS A 1138 44.07 -21.00 27.31
N ILE A 1139 43.08 -21.40 26.51
CA ILE A 1139 43.10 -22.66 25.76
C ILE A 1139 44.34 -22.74 24.85
N ALA A 1140 44.70 -21.64 24.18
CA ALA A 1140 45.87 -21.57 23.32
C ALA A 1140 47.21 -21.80 24.05
N GLN A 1141 47.27 -21.60 25.37
CA GLN A 1141 48.47 -21.77 26.20
C GLN A 1141 48.68 -23.23 26.68
N HIS A 1142 47.65 -24.08 26.71
CA HIS A 1142 47.69 -25.42 27.30
C HIS A 1142 47.84 -26.60 26.31
N THR A 1143 47.79 -26.37 24.99
CA THR A 1143 48.06 -27.34 23.89
C THR A 1143 47.23 -28.65 23.81
N CYS A 1144 46.30 -28.91 24.72
CA CYS A 1144 45.57 -30.19 24.81
C CYS A 1144 44.31 -30.33 23.92
N ALA A 1145 43.82 -29.24 23.32
CA ALA A 1145 42.57 -29.25 22.53
C ALA A 1145 42.66 -28.41 21.25
N THR A 1146 42.02 -28.89 20.18
CA THR A 1146 41.89 -28.16 18.91
C THR A 1146 40.43 -27.79 18.68
N CYS A 1147 40.17 -26.52 18.37
CA CYS A 1147 38.83 -26.08 17.99
C CYS A 1147 38.59 -26.42 16.52
N LEU A 1148 37.58 -27.23 16.22
CA LEU A 1148 37.25 -27.62 14.85
C LEU A 1148 36.19 -26.68 14.26
N ASN A 1149 35.31 -26.15 15.10
CA ASN A 1149 34.21 -25.30 14.66
C ASN A 1149 33.72 -24.39 15.81
N ILE A 1150 33.41 -23.14 15.50
CA ILE A 1150 32.84 -22.17 16.44
C ILE A 1150 31.49 -21.74 15.91
N ALA A 1151 30.40 -22.14 16.56
CA ALA A 1151 29.04 -21.77 16.22
C ALA A 1151 28.66 -21.95 14.73
N GLY A 1152 29.15 -23.00 14.08
CA GLY A 1152 28.96 -23.27 12.65
C GLY A 1152 30.10 -22.77 11.76
N HIS A 1153 31.00 -21.92 12.25
CA HIS A 1153 32.05 -21.27 11.47
C HIS A 1153 33.39 -22.02 11.48
N ASP A 1154 34.04 -22.06 10.32
CA ASP A 1154 35.39 -22.59 10.07
C ASP A 1154 36.48 -21.50 10.06
N LYS A 1155 36.08 -20.23 10.01
CA LYS A 1155 36.93 -19.03 9.98
C LYS A 1155 36.30 -17.91 10.81
N ILE A 1156 37.13 -17.13 11.49
CA ILE A 1156 36.69 -16.05 12.39
C ILE A 1156 37.57 -14.81 12.26
N GLN A 1157 37.00 -13.62 12.48
CA GLN A 1157 37.78 -12.38 12.54
C GLN A 1157 38.40 -12.17 13.93
N VAL A 1158 39.67 -11.76 13.95
CA VAL A 1158 40.46 -11.45 15.14
C VAL A 1158 41.13 -10.09 14.96
N ASP A 1159 40.90 -9.18 15.92
CA ASP A 1159 41.54 -7.87 15.98
C ASP A 1159 42.83 -7.93 16.81
N VAL A 1160 43.92 -7.40 16.24
CA VAL A 1160 45.26 -7.38 16.83
C VAL A 1160 45.79 -5.95 16.89
N ARG A 1161 46.47 -5.61 17.99
CA ARG A 1161 47.23 -4.37 18.16
C ARG A 1161 48.72 -4.63 17.98
N SER A 1162 49.37 -3.91 17.07
CA SER A 1162 50.79 -4.07 16.79
C SER A 1162 51.57 -2.75 16.96
N PRO A 1163 52.75 -2.77 17.61
CA PRO A 1163 53.67 -1.62 17.64
C PRO A 1163 54.48 -1.45 16.34
N GLN A 1164 54.45 -2.42 15.42
CA GLN A 1164 55.08 -2.35 14.10
C GLN A 1164 54.01 -2.43 12.99
N PRO A 1165 53.97 -1.47 12.04
CA PRO A 1165 53.14 -1.60 10.84
C PRO A 1165 53.53 -2.85 10.04
N GLY A 1166 52.55 -3.58 9.50
CA GLY A 1166 52.83 -4.67 8.57
C GLY A 1166 53.27 -6.03 9.16
N ILE A 1167 52.59 -6.53 10.21
CA ILE A 1167 52.71 -7.96 10.60
C ILE A 1167 52.51 -8.86 9.36
N GLN A 1168 53.47 -9.75 9.07
CA GLN A 1168 53.31 -10.77 8.03
C GLN A 1168 52.18 -11.73 8.41
N THR A 1169 51.23 -11.94 7.49
CA THR A 1169 50.15 -12.91 7.67
C THR A 1169 50.74 -14.30 7.90
N TYR A 1170 50.30 -14.99 8.94
CA TYR A 1170 50.66 -16.38 9.22
C TYR A 1170 50.08 -17.31 8.15
N ALA A 1171 50.72 -18.47 7.91
CA ALA A 1171 50.24 -19.47 6.96
C ALA A 1171 48.76 -19.81 7.24
N GLY A 1172 47.88 -19.66 6.25
CA GLY A 1172 46.45 -19.90 6.37
C GLY A 1172 45.59 -18.70 6.80
N THR A 1173 46.20 -17.58 7.25
CA THR A 1173 45.47 -16.36 7.66
C THR A 1173 45.39 -15.31 6.56
N ARG A 1174 44.35 -14.47 6.61
CA ARG A 1174 44.16 -13.36 5.66
C ARG A 1174 44.01 -12.04 6.40
N LYS A 1175 44.81 -11.02 6.04
CA LYS A 1175 44.59 -9.65 6.51
C LYS A 1175 43.34 -9.05 5.87
N LEU A 1176 42.38 -8.63 6.70
CA LEU A 1176 41.14 -7.98 6.25
C LEU A 1176 41.36 -6.47 6.06
N TYR A 1177 41.90 -5.80 7.07
CA TYR A 1177 42.24 -4.39 7.02
C TYR A 1177 43.27 -3.98 8.07
N GLU A 1178 43.88 -2.80 7.84
CA GLU A 1178 44.88 -2.18 8.70
C GLU A 1178 44.56 -0.68 8.83
N ILE A 1179 44.48 -0.19 10.07
CA ILE A 1179 44.11 1.20 10.39
C ILE A 1179 45.02 1.76 11.49
N PRO A 1180 45.60 2.95 11.29
CA PRO A 1180 46.37 3.63 12.33
C PRO A 1180 45.45 4.04 13.48
N ALA A 1181 45.95 3.99 14.72
CA ALA A 1181 45.18 4.44 15.87
C ALA A 1181 45.03 5.98 15.83
N PRO A 1182 43.80 6.54 15.85
CA PRO A 1182 43.57 7.99 15.65
C PRO A 1182 44.20 8.91 16.71
N THR A 1183 44.50 8.40 17.89
CA THR A 1183 45.00 9.17 19.05
C THR A 1183 46.31 8.62 19.62
N ASP A 1184 46.88 7.56 19.04
CA ASP A 1184 48.06 6.86 19.56
C ASP A 1184 48.94 6.39 18.40
N ASN A 1185 49.76 7.30 17.86
CA ASN A 1185 50.54 7.06 16.64
C ASN A 1185 51.60 5.94 16.77
N GLU A 1186 51.80 5.35 17.97
CA GLU A 1186 52.74 4.26 18.22
C GLU A 1186 52.18 2.87 17.85
N TYR A 1187 50.86 2.74 17.59
CA TYR A 1187 50.22 1.46 17.35
C TYR A 1187 49.31 1.45 16.10
N THR A 1188 49.22 0.27 15.48
CA THR A 1188 48.32 -0.01 14.35
C THR A 1188 47.35 -1.14 14.72
N TYR A 1189 46.07 -0.96 14.38
CA TYR A 1189 45.04 -1.99 14.51
C TYR A 1189 44.96 -2.82 13.23
N ILE A 1190 45.04 -4.14 13.37
CA ILE A 1190 45.04 -5.10 12.27
C ILE A 1190 43.91 -6.11 12.49
N ALA A 1191 43.00 -6.23 11.52
CA ALA A 1191 41.99 -7.29 11.52
C ALA A 1191 42.46 -8.47 10.66
N LEU A 1192 42.48 -9.66 11.25
CA LEU A 1192 42.89 -10.92 10.62
C LEU A 1192 41.70 -11.87 10.55
N GLU A 1193 41.52 -12.53 9.42
CA GLU A 1193 40.65 -13.69 9.27
C GLU A 1193 41.48 -14.95 9.47
N VAL A 1194 41.08 -15.77 10.45
CA VAL A 1194 41.84 -16.92 10.93
C VAL A 1194 41.00 -18.19 10.80
N PRO A 1195 41.52 -19.28 10.20
CA PRO A 1195 40.88 -20.59 10.28
C PRO A 1195 40.76 -21.04 11.73
N VAL A 1196 39.58 -21.50 12.15
CA VAL A 1196 39.27 -21.88 13.52
C VAL A 1196 40.23 -22.96 14.05
N GLU A 1197 40.56 -23.94 13.22
CA GLU A 1197 41.54 -25.00 13.52
C GLU A 1197 42.95 -24.45 13.83
N GLN A 1198 43.29 -23.28 13.31
CA GLN A 1198 44.60 -22.64 13.48
C GLN A 1198 44.58 -21.54 14.54
N LEU A 1199 43.43 -21.25 15.16
CA LEU A 1199 43.23 -20.11 16.06
C LEU A 1199 44.22 -20.11 17.24
N CYS A 1200 44.40 -21.27 17.88
CA CYS A 1200 45.33 -21.44 19.00
C CYS A 1200 46.80 -21.28 18.58
N GLU A 1201 47.15 -21.64 17.34
CA GLU A 1201 48.50 -21.46 16.81
C GLU A 1201 48.78 -19.99 16.47
N VAL A 1202 47.80 -19.29 15.89
CA VAL A 1202 47.92 -17.87 15.55
C VAL A 1202 48.10 -17.01 16.80
N PHE A 1203 47.40 -17.29 17.89
CA PHE A 1203 47.54 -16.50 19.12
C PHE A 1203 48.95 -16.57 19.71
N ARG A 1204 49.54 -17.78 19.73
CA ARG A 1204 50.93 -17.98 20.17
C ARG A 1204 51.90 -17.18 19.31
N LYS A 1205 51.71 -17.14 17.99
CA LYS A 1205 52.57 -16.38 17.07
C LYS A 1205 52.36 -14.86 17.20
N VAL A 1206 51.16 -14.38 17.49
CA VAL A 1206 50.87 -12.96 17.73
C VAL A 1206 51.61 -12.47 18.99
N GLU A 1207 51.51 -13.21 20.10
CA GLU A 1207 52.19 -12.86 21.36
C GLU A 1207 53.73 -12.91 21.23
N GLN A 1208 54.28 -13.87 20.47
CA GLN A 1208 55.72 -13.95 20.16
C GLN A 1208 56.27 -12.72 19.42
N ASN A 1209 55.43 -12.02 18.64
CA ASN A 1209 55.81 -10.82 17.89
C ASN A 1209 55.59 -9.51 18.67
N LYS A 1210 55.40 -9.57 20.00
CA LYS A 1210 55.07 -8.42 20.87
C LYS A 1210 53.79 -7.67 20.43
N ALA A 1211 52.89 -8.36 19.72
CA ALA A 1211 51.57 -7.87 19.37
C ALA A 1211 50.52 -8.48 20.31
N GLU A 1212 49.38 -7.81 20.45
CA GLU A 1212 48.33 -8.19 21.39
C GLU A 1212 47.03 -8.54 20.65
N VAL A 1213 46.44 -9.69 20.98
CA VAL A 1213 45.08 -10.04 20.56
C VAL A 1213 44.09 -9.21 21.37
N LEU A 1214 43.38 -8.30 20.72
CA LEU A 1214 42.43 -7.40 21.36
C LEU A 1214 41.05 -8.03 21.49
N PHE A 1215 40.56 -8.65 20.42
CA PHE A 1215 39.20 -9.13 20.37
C PHE A 1215 39.01 -10.22 19.32
N ILE A 1216 38.25 -11.26 19.66
CA ILE A 1216 37.75 -12.24 18.71
C ILE A 1216 36.29 -11.92 18.44
N HIS A 1217 35.93 -11.77 17.17
CA HIS A 1217 34.54 -11.55 16.77
C HIS A 1217 33.78 -12.87 16.80
N ASP A 1218 33.40 -13.29 18.02
CA ASP A 1218 32.65 -14.50 18.41
C ASP A 1218 31.18 -14.53 17.95
N TYR A 1219 30.94 -13.98 16.77
CA TYR A 1219 29.61 -13.80 16.22
C TYR A 1219 29.46 -14.56 14.91
#